data_AF-A0A923ZHF2-F1
#
_entry.id   AF-A0A923ZHF2-F1
#
_cell.length_a   1.000
_cell.length_b   1.000
_cell.length_c   1.000
_cell.angle_alpha   90.00
_cell.angle_beta   90.00
_cell.angle_gamma   90.00
#
_symmetry.space_group_name_H-M   'P 1'
#
loop_
_entity.id
_entity.type
_entity.pdbx_description
1 polymer ?
#
loop_
_entity_poly.entity_id
_entity_poly.type
_entity_poly.pdbx_seq_one_letter_code
_entity_poly.pdbx_strand_id
1 'polypeptide(L)'
;MIPVITDSLIAAATQTQKMLQSGQNYWAQGHVTALHVDDAAGVITANVKGSGRNAYIVMVIFHEGTAGQFLAEVDCECPVGFGCKHGAAVLFALQCRGRQQLGQSALPLPRSTALVLPPAQPAPLPVPLLNWLSEAQTIAMRPLGTVSGCKIAYVFASRALQGRKQGKAAAGLPQAGLQPQLLVVTARLDEPAVNGQRRLTQVHGHSAHLASLTQDPIDSWLVRRMSQYGGDFDSAGSPTGIGGADWLHTAIATGRAHWAKADGPVLHEAPSLAARFDWAMQSDGSQRLVLDLADGTDADDLILLAQTPPLLVNGRTGAIHAIETGVDGIRARQLLILPPVPPHAVATVAARWGEIVGDAVAPPGLSRLVDRGVITPIPILTFREESLDVHFPSRGRYASYGTTKQTTALARLSFDYDGCILTPGTEATLIYAPGLNGMMRFQRDLSAEGHAFDRLFDTSLQPLDVFAAIKPKPAQDWDFTVNPSARPADFATILQQDVPRLRSEGWRIEYATKWSLNIVEIDADSLAFDVAPSGIDWFDISLGVRIDGKAYDILPLLRQLLAANGAALLDQPGGVMSLPLGPGKIAQVPLDKLKPVLASLLQLALHDGTAEGKLRLPTRDFATLADLESATQGHVPWSGAEPLRQLARALTRLQTEPTVLPASFKASLRPYQQQGLDWLQALYHAGFGGVLADDMGLGKTVQALAHLVTLKASGKLQGPALIVCPTSVLPNWQAEIAQFAPDLHSVLWHGSDRHALAPEIADADTLLTSYPLLARDAELASRNTG
;
A
#
# COMPACT_ATOMS: atom_id res chain seq x y z
N MET A 1 -18.87 5.34 14.41
CA MET A 1 -20.27 5.45 14.87
C MET A 1 -20.31 5.36 16.39
N ILE A 2 -20.89 6.33 17.09
CA ILE A 2 -20.86 6.38 18.56
C ILE A 2 -22.04 5.59 19.17
N PRO A 3 -21.79 4.61 20.06
CA PRO A 3 -22.83 3.75 20.64
C PRO A 3 -23.67 4.46 21.70
N VAL A 4 -24.75 3.80 22.14
CA VAL A 4 -25.47 4.20 23.36
C VAL A 4 -24.57 3.93 24.56
N ILE A 5 -24.29 4.96 25.37
CA ILE A 5 -23.42 4.85 26.54
C ILE A 5 -24.19 4.16 27.69
N THR A 6 -23.82 2.93 28.02
CA THR A 6 -24.38 2.17 29.14
C THR A 6 -23.45 2.19 30.35
N ASP A 7 -23.98 2.00 31.56
CA ASP A 7 -23.17 1.93 32.79
C ASP A 7 -22.07 0.86 32.71
N SER A 8 -22.33 -0.25 32.01
CA SER A 8 -21.34 -1.30 31.72
C SER A 8 -20.19 -0.82 30.85
N LEU A 9 -20.44 0.05 29.87
CA LEU A 9 -19.42 0.65 29.01
C LEU A 9 -18.56 1.64 29.80
N ILE A 10 -19.18 2.47 30.67
CA ILE A 10 -18.44 3.41 31.54
C ILE A 10 -17.59 2.65 32.56
N ALA A 11 -18.12 1.58 33.16
CA ALA A 11 -17.36 0.74 34.08
C ALA A 11 -16.15 0.08 33.39
N ALA A 12 -16.35 -0.50 32.19
CA ALA A 12 -15.28 -1.11 31.40
C ALA A 12 -14.19 -0.11 30.97
N ALA A 13 -14.55 1.16 30.78
CA ALA A 13 -13.63 2.25 30.45
C ALA A 13 -12.86 2.84 31.66
N THR A 14 -12.90 2.21 32.84
CA THR A 14 -12.21 2.69 34.05
C THR A 14 -11.32 1.64 34.70
N GLN A 15 -10.14 2.04 35.19
CA GLN A 15 -9.22 1.10 35.83
C GLN A 15 -9.73 0.56 37.18
N THR A 16 -10.53 1.33 37.92
CA THR A 16 -11.03 0.94 39.25
C THR A 16 -12.40 1.52 39.55
N GLN A 17 -13.19 0.81 40.36
CA GLN A 17 -14.51 1.26 40.82
C GLN A 17 -14.46 2.60 41.60
N LYS A 18 -13.33 2.89 42.26
CA LYS A 18 -13.06 4.20 42.91
C LYS A 18 -12.86 5.33 41.91
N MET A 19 -12.27 5.06 40.74
CA MET A 19 -12.16 6.04 39.64
C MET A 19 -13.50 6.28 38.95
N LEU A 20 -14.33 5.24 38.76
CA LEU A 20 -15.70 5.36 38.25
C LEU A 20 -16.53 6.31 39.13
N GLN A 21 -16.56 6.05 40.45
CA GLN A 21 -17.28 6.89 41.41
C GLN A 21 -16.70 8.32 41.49
N SER A 22 -15.38 8.47 41.36
CA SER A 22 -14.75 9.81 41.28
C SER A 22 -15.12 10.56 40.01
N GLY A 23 -15.27 9.87 38.88
CA GLY A 23 -15.69 10.46 37.61
C GLY A 23 -17.15 10.89 37.61
N GLN A 24 -18.03 10.09 38.20
CA GLN A 24 -19.42 10.46 38.43
C GLN A 24 -19.53 11.76 39.26
N ASN A 25 -18.71 11.90 40.31
CA ASN A 25 -18.63 13.13 41.09
C ASN A 25 -18.10 14.33 40.28
N TYR A 26 -17.11 14.14 39.41
CA TYR A 26 -16.57 15.22 38.56
C TYR A 26 -17.57 15.69 37.51
N TRP A 27 -18.34 14.76 36.93
CA TRP A 27 -19.48 15.08 36.08
C TRP A 27 -20.54 15.88 36.84
N ALA A 28 -20.97 15.39 38.01
CA ALA A 28 -21.98 16.05 38.85
C ALA A 28 -21.55 17.45 39.35
N GLN A 29 -20.24 17.69 39.49
CA GLN A 29 -19.65 18.99 39.83
C GLN A 29 -19.45 19.92 38.62
N GLY A 30 -19.83 19.50 37.41
CA GLY A 30 -19.72 20.32 36.19
C GLY A 30 -18.28 20.53 35.72
N HIS A 31 -17.35 19.62 36.04
CA HIS A 31 -15.94 19.77 35.66
C HIS A 31 -15.67 19.55 34.17
N VAL A 32 -16.62 18.97 33.41
CA VAL A 32 -16.55 18.85 31.95
C VAL A 32 -16.99 20.19 31.33
N THR A 33 -16.01 21.00 30.92
CA THR A 33 -16.21 22.41 30.53
C THR A 33 -16.46 22.61 29.05
N ALA A 34 -15.80 21.82 28.21
CA ALA A 34 -16.03 21.73 26.77
C ALA A 34 -16.19 20.25 26.39
N LEU A 35 -17.08 19.96 25.45
CA LEU A 35 -17.37 18.62 24.96
C LEU A 35 -17.70 18.74 23.47
N HIS A 36 -16.83 18.18 22.61
CA HIS A 36 -16.95 18.14 21.17
C HIS A 36 -17.08 16.68 20.72
N VAL A 37 -17.97 16.42 19.78
CA VAL A 37 -18.26 15.07 19.25
C VAL A 37 -18.08 15.11 17.75
N ASP A 38 -17.18 14.29 17.24
CA ASP A 38 -17.00 14.03 15.81
C ASP A 38 -17.62 12.67 15.48
N ASP A 39 -18.84 12.70 14.94
CA ASP A 39 -19.58 11.49 14.54
C ASP A 39 -18.94 10.78 13.33
N ALA A 40 -18.16 11.49 12.50
CA ALA A 40 -17.51 10.95 11.30
C ALA A 40 -16.23 10.19 11.67
N ALA A 41 -15.39 10.77 12.54
CA ALA A 41 -14.22 10.11 13.10
C ALA A 41 -14.59 9.08 14.19
N GLY A 42 -15.76 9.20 14.83
CA GLY A 42 -16.14 8.41 15.99
C GLY A 42 -15.38 8.78 17.27
N VAL A 43 -14.84 10.01 17.30
CA VAL A 43 -13.98 10.54 18.36
C VAL A 43 -14.72 11.61 19.13
N ILE A 44 -14.55 11.62 20.45
CA ILE A 44 -15.08 12.65 21.34
C ILE A 44 -13.92 13.30 22.06
N THR A 45 -13.86 14.63 22.04
CA THR A 45 -12.83 15.41 22.72
C THR A 45 -13.47 16.31 23.75
N ALA A 46 -12.96 16.32 24.98
CA ALA A 46 -13.52 17.10 26.07
C ALA A 46 -12.43 17.73 26.94
N ASN A 47 -12.72 18.88 27.53
CA ASN A 47 -11.82 19.54 28.46
C ASN A 47 -12.35 19.43 29.90
N VAL A 48 -11.62 18.72 30.76
CA VAL A 48 -12.06 18.36 32.12
C VAL A 48 -11.16 19.01 33.17
N LYS A 49 -11.78 19.78 34.06
CA LYS A 49 -11.09 20.44 35.18
C LYS A 49 -10.67 19.41 36.24
N GLY A 50 -9.38 19.40 36.56
CA GLY A 50 -8.82 18.54 37.60
C GLY A 50 -9.16 18.99 39.02
N SER A 51 -8.60 18.31 40.02
CA SER A 51 -8.64 18.72 41.45
C SER A 51 -7.79 19.97 41.77
N GLY A 52 -7.16 20.58 40.77
CA GLY A 52 -6.33 21.78 40.90
C GLY A 52 -6.75 22.85 39.89
N ARG A 53 -5.82 23.76 39.54
CA ARG A 53 -6.05 24.76 38.48
C ARG A 53 -5.91 24.21 37.07
N ASN A 54 -5.37 23.00 36.91
CA ASN A 54 -5.14 22.38 35.61
C ASN A 54 -6.45 21.85 35.01
N ALA A 55 -6.61 22.05 33.71
CA ALA A 55 -7.61 21.39 32.88
C ALA A 55 -6.89 20.36 32.00
N TYR A 56 -7.54 19.22 31.73
CA TYR A 56 -6.96 18.11 30.98
C TYR A 56 -7.83 17.83 29.76
N ILE A 57 -7.20 17.68 28.58
CA ILE A 57 -7.90 17.17 27.41
C ILE A 57 -8.10 15.66 27.60
N VAL A 58 -9.32 15.22 27.28
CA VAL A 58 -9.77 13.84 27.31
C VAL A 58 -10.27 13.49 25.92
N MET A 59 -9.77 12.39 25.36
CA MET A 59 -10.22 11.85 24.09
C MET A 59 -10.85 10.48 24.32
N VAL A 60 -12.02 10.25 23.72
CA VAL A 60 -12.72 8.96 23.76
C VAL A 60 -12.95 8.47 22.34
N ILE A 61 -12.51 7.25 22.06
CA ILE A 61 -12.65 6.57 20.77
C ILE A 61 -13.47 5.30 21.00
N PHE A 62 -14.45 5.03 20.14
CA PHE A 62 -15.29 3.82 20.24
C PHE A 62 -14.92 2.81 19.16
N HIS A 63 -14.52 1.62 19.61
CA HIS A 63 -14.23 0.48 18.76
C HIS A 63 -15.36 -0.54 18.85
N GLU A 64 -15.70 -1.18 17.74
CA GLU A 64 -16.68 -2.27 17.71
C GLU A 64 -15.97 -3.62 17.95
N GLY A 65 -16.34 -4.31 19.04
CA GLY A 65 -15.74 -5.57 19.45
C GLY A 65 -16.42 -6.79 18.81
N THR A 66 -15.71 -7.92 18.81
CA THR A 66 -16.26 -9.21 18.38
C THR A 66 -17.48 -9.59 19.23
N ALA A 67 -18.66 -9.67 18.59
CA ALA A 67 -20.01 -9.82 19.14
C ALA A 67 -20.86 -8.54 19.33
N GLY A 68 -20.53 -7.43 18.66
CA GLY A 68 -21.38 -6.21 18.64
C GLY A 68 -21.39 -5.44 19.97
N GLN A 69 -20.44 -5.75 20.86
CA GLN A 69 -20.18 -4.97 22.06
C GLN A 69 -19.16 -3.89 21.75
N PHE A 70 -19.51 -2.63 22.01
CA PHE A 70 -18.60 -1.52 21.85
C PHE A 70 -17.61 -1.44 23.01
N LEU A 71 -16.40 -0.97 22.74
CA LEU A 71 -15.38 -0.68 23.74
C LEU A 71 -14.98 0.79 23.61
N ALA A 72 -15.01 1.51 24.73
CA ALA A 72 -14.61 2.91 24.81
C ALA A 72 -13.14 2.99 25.26
N GLU A 73 -12.25 3.32 24.34
CA GLU A 73 -10.86 3.65 24.64
C GLU A 73 -10.80 5.12 25.06
N VAL A 74 -10.26 5.39 26.25
CA VAL A 74 -10.24 6.75 26.81
C VAL A 74 -8.81 7.15 27.13
N ASP A 75 -8.29 8.11 26.37
CA ASP A 75 -7.00 8.74 26.62
C ASP A 75 -7.19 10.13 27.29
N CYS A 76 -6.21 10.54 28.09
CA CYS A 76 -6.30 11.74 28.91
C CYS A 76 -4.91 12.25 29.31
N GLU A 77 -4.65 13.53 29.10
CA GLU A 77 -3.37 14.20 29.43
C GLU A 77 -3.04 14.24 30.94
N CYS A 78 -3.88 13.66 31.80
CA CYS A 78 -3.60 13.61 33.23
C CYS A 78 -2.54 12.54 33.57
N PRO A 79 -1.85 12.64 34.72
CA PRO A 79 -0.79 11.67 35.10
C PRO A 79 -1.21 10.20 35.25
N VAL A 80 -2.50 9.89 35.08
CA VAL A 80 -3.05 8.52 35.08
C VAL A 80 -3.15 7.96 33.65
N GLY A 81 -3.21 8.81 32.63
CA GLY A 81 -3.46 8.42 31.25
C GLY A 81 -4.82 7.71 31.09
N PHE A 82 -4.75 6.47 30.61
CA PHE A 82 -5.89 5.63 30.26
C PHE A 82 -6.85 5.36 31.44
N GLY A 83 -8.15 5.33 31.15
CA GLY A 83 -9.18 4.83 32.08
C GLY A 83 -9.31 5.59 33.41
N CYS A 84 -8.95 6.88 33.38
CA CYS A 84 -8.95 7.77 34.53
C CYS A 84 -10.36 8.32 34.88
N LYS A 85 -10.47 8.95 36.07
CA LYS A 85 -11.71 9.62 36.51
C LYS A 85 -12.23 10.70 35.55
N HIS A 86 -11.35 11.36 34.78
CA HIS A 86 -11.76 12.39 33.81
C HIS A 86 -12.46 11.75 32.61
N GLY A 87 -11.97 10.59 32.16
CA GLY A 87 -12.62 9.77 31.13
C GLY A 87 -14.03 9.34 31.51
N ALA A 88 -14.19 8.81 32.72
CA ALA A 88 -15.49 8.48 33.28
C ALA A 88 -16.43 9.70 33.33
N ALA A 89 -15.94 10.88 33.73
CA ALA A 89 -16.75 12.10 33.79
C ALA A 89 -17.27 12.53 32.40
N VAL A 90 -16.47 12.33 31.34
CA VAL A 90 -16.89 12.61 29.95
C VAL A 90 -17.93 11.60 29.48
N LEU A 91 -17.74 10.32 29.77
CA LEU A 91 -18.73 9.28 29.45
C LEU A 91 -20.07 9.49 30.18
N PHE A 92 -20.07 9.88 31.46
CA PHE A 92 -21.29 10.30 32.16
C PHE A 92 -21.92 11.56 31.54
N ALA A 93 -21.11 12.53 31.11
CA ALA A 93 -21.61 13.73 30.42
C ALA A 93 -22.34 13.39 29.11
N LEU A 94 -21.84 12.41 28.36
CA LEU A 94 -22.46 11.92 27.13
C LEU A 94 -23.74 11.11 27.40
N GLN A 95 -23.70 10.22 28.38
CA GLN A 95 -24.85 9.41 28.80
C GLN A 95 -26.05 10.30 29.18
N CYS A 96 -25.82 11.40 29.89
CA CYS A 96 -26.89 12.26 30.38
C CYS A 96 -27.33 13.38 29.42
N ARG A 97 -26.52 13.80 28.43
CA ARG A 97 -26.89 14.90 27.52
C ARG A 97 -27.76 14.46 26.32
N GLY A 98 -27.66 13.21 25.89
CA GLY A 98 -28.35 12.71 24.70
C GLY A 98 -27.86 13.34 23.38
N ARG A 99 -28.20 12.72 22.24
CA ARG A 99 -27.66 13.12 20.92
C ARG A 99 -28.10 14.50 20.40
N GLN A 100 -29.05 15.20 21.03
CA GLN A 100 -29.78 16.33 20.42
C GLN A 100 -29.29 17.76 20.77
N GLN A 101 -28.21 17.94 21.53
CA GLN A 101 -27.65 19.29 21.83
C GLN A 101 -26.15 19.44 21.55
N LEU A 102 -25.62 18.70 20.57
CA LEU A 102 -24.25 18.85 20.09
C LEU A 102 -24.22 19.78 18.86
N GLY A 103 -24.16 21.09 19.14
CA GLY A 103 -24.04 22.09 18.08
C GLY A 103 -22.68 22.02 17.39
N GLN A 104 -22.69 21.85 16.06
CA GLN A 104 -21.49 21.95 15.24
C GLN A 104 -20.91 23.37 15.32
N SER A 105 -19.83 23.52 16.08
CA SER A 105 -18.97 24.69 16.03
C SER A 105 -17.55 24.19 15.84
N ALA A 106 -17.08 24.19 14.59
CA ALA A 106 -15.70 23.88 14.28
C ALA A 106 -14.79 24.82 15.07
N LEU A 107 -14.02 24.27 16.02
CA LEU A 107 -12.88 24.99 16.55
C LEU A 107 -11.87 25.10 15.40
N PRO A 108 -11.42 26.31 15.02
CA PRO A 108 -10.34 26.41 14.06
C PRO A 108 -9.12 25.67 14.64
N LEU A 109 -8.52 24.78 13.85
CA LEU A 109 -7.24 24.18 14.19
C LEU A 109 -6.27 25.31 14.58
N PRO A 110 -5.56 25.21 15.72
CA PRO A 110 -4.57 26.20 16.08
C PRO A 110 -3.43 26.11 15.07
N ARG A 111 -3.51 26.92 14.01
CA ARG A 111 -2.43 27.06 13.03
C ARG A 111 -1.15 27.32 13.78
N SER A 112 -0.10 26.57 13.46
CA SER A 112 1.20 26.76 14.07
C SER A 112 1.65 28.20 13.85
N THR A 113 1.55 29.04 14.88
CA THR A 113 2.19 30.35 14.86
C THR A 113 3.67 30.07 14.97
N ALA A 114 4.35 30.13 13.83
CA ALA A 114 5.78 29.86 13.72
C ALA A 114 6.53 30.53 14.88
N LEU A 115 7.12 29.71 15.75
CA LEU A 115 8.03 30.21 16.77
C LEU A 115 9.19 30.87 16.04
N VAL A 116 9.20 32.20 16.01
CA VAL A 116 10.30 33.00 15.48
C VAL A 116 11.50 32.74 16.37
N LEU A 117 12.29 31.73 16.02
CA LEU A 117 13.55 31.44 16.67
C LEU A 117 14.48 32.64 16.47
N PRO A 118 15.22 33.06 17.51
CA PRO A 118 16.16 34.16 17.40
C PRO A 118 17.23 33.86 16.32
N PRO A 119 17.86 34.90 15.74
CA PRO A 119 18.83 34.73 14.66
C PRO A 119 19.91 33.72 15.03
N ALA A 120 20.20 32.82 14.09
CA ALA A 120 21.04 31.65 14.33
C ALA A 120 22.41 32.05 14.88
N GLN A 121 22.64 31.73 16.16
CA GLN A 121 23.99 31.72 16.73
C GLN A 121 24.83 30.67 15.98
N PRO A 122 26.15 30.88 15.83
CA PRO A 122 27.02 29.86 15.24
C PRO A 122 26.84 28.55 15.99
N ALA A 123 26.60 27.46 15.26
CA ALA A 123 26.35 26.15 15.85
C ALA A 123 27.51 25.79 16.81
N PRO A 124 27.22 25.44 18.08
CA PRO A 124 28.27 25.00 19.00
C PRO A 124 28.94 23.75 18.44
N LEU A 125 30.25 23.63 18.66
CA LEU A 125 31.03 22.47 18.20
C LEU A 125 30.35 21.17 18.68
N PRO A 126 30.23 20.13 17.83
CA PRO A 126 29.62 18.87 18.23
C PRO A 126 30.26 18.31 19.50
N VAL A 127 29.44 17.84 20.44
CA VAL A 127 29.90 17.30 21.74
C VAL A 127 31.02 16.26 21.61
N PRO A 128 31.00 15.31 20.64
CA PRO A 128 32.12 14.39 20.44
C PRO A 128 33.46 15.07 20.12
N LEU A 129 33.43 16.17 19.35
CA LEU A 129 34.62 16.93 18.96
C LEU A 129 35.15 17.79 20.11
N LEU A 130 34.26 18.35 20.94
CA LEU A 130 34.62 19.06 22.17
C LEU A 130 35.32 18.14 23.18
N ASN A 131 34.80 16.91 23.38
CA ASN A 131 35.42 15.94 24.27
C ASN A 131 36.80 15.53 23.76
N TRP A 132 36.93 15.22 22.47
CA TRP A 132 38.21 14.86 21.84
C TRP A 132 39.29 15.94 22.02
N LEU A 133 38.93 17.22 21.84
CA LEU A 133 39.85 18.36 22.06
C LEU A 133 40.39 18.47 23.49
N SER A 134 39.74 17.84 24.48
CA SER A 134 40.15 17.87 25.89
C SER A 134 41.09 16.73 26.31
N GLU A 135 41.15 15.63 25.55
CA GLU A 135 41.83 14.38 25.97
C GLU A 135 43.27 14.23 25.44
N ALA A 136 43.72 15.06 24.51
CA ALA A 136 44.93 14.83 23.70
C ALA A 136 46.30 15.13 24.36
N GLN A 137 46.41 15.22 25.70
CA GLN A 137 47.54 15.91 26.36
C GLN A 137 48.49 15.06 27.25
N THR A 138 48.40 13.72 27.34
CA THR A 138 49.07 12.98 28.44
C THR A 138 49.75 11.62 28.15
N ILE A 139 50.96 11.47 28.74
CA ILE A 139 51.67 10.26 29.25
C ILE A 139 52.68 9.52 28.33
N ALA A 140 53.77 9.01 28.95
CA ALA A 140 54.88 8.23 28.37
C ALA A 140 55.23 6.99 29.25
N MET A 141 56.11 6.08 28.79
CA MET A 141 56.43 4.80 29.48
C MET A 141 57.86 4.26 29.18
N ARG A 142 58.26 3.15 29.84
CA ARG A 142 59.50 2.34 29.61
C ARG A 142 59.28 0.83 29.96
N PRO A 143 60.16 -0.13 29.56
CA PRO A 143 59.79 -1.55 29.27
C PRO A 143 60.58 -2.67 30.00
N LEU A 144 60.25 -3.96 29.70
CA LEU A 144 61.11 -5.19 29.59
C LEU A 144 60.66 -6.47 30.38
N GLY A 145 60.71 -7.64 29.70
CA GLY A 145 61.12 -8.95 30.29
C GLY A 145 60.26 -10.21 29.97
N THR A 146 60.89 -11.35 29.57
CA THR A 146 60.26 -12.53 28.88
C THR A 146 60.48 -13.94 29.49
N VAL A 147 59.74 -14.99 28.97
CA VAL A 147 59.94 -16.49 29.03
C VAL A 147 59.29 -17.27 30.23
N SER A 148 58.76 -18.52 30.18
CA SER A 148 58.09 -19.47 29.22
C SER A 148 57.76 -20.82 29.96
N GLY A 149 56.89 -21.79 29.58
CA GLY A 149 55.98 -21.99 28.42
C GLY A 149 54.90 -23.10 28.61
N CYS A 150 53.59 -22.83 28.45
CA CYS A 150 52.41 -23.74 28.48
C CYS A 150 51.16 -23.05 27.85
N LYS A 151 50.99 -23.20 26.53
CA LYS A 151 50.41 -22.16 25.65
C LYS A 151 48.90 -21.90 25.74
N ILE A 152 48.51 -20.65 25.99
CA ILE A 152 47.19 -20.06 25.67
C ILE A 152 47.23 -19.42 24.27
N ALA A 153 46.15 -19.53 23.50
CA ALA A 153 45.99 -18.82 22.23
C ALA A 153 45.23 -17.51 22.44
N TYR A 154 45.82 -16.38 22.03
CA TYR A 154 45.18 -15.06 22.05
C TYR A 154 44.61 -14.78 20.66
N VAL A 155 43.28 -14.73 20.59
CA VAL A 155 42.54 -14.41 19.38
C VAL A 155 42.30 -12.92 19.34
N PHE A 156 42.90 -12.29 18.34
CA PHE A 156 42.79 -10.88 18.02
C PHE A 156 41.67 -10.68 17.01
N ALA A 157 40.72 -9.81 17.34
CA ALA A 157 39.65 -9.42 16.43
C ALA A 157 39.58 -7.90 16.36
N SER A 158 39.32 -7.37 15.16
CA SER A 158 39.06 -5.95 15.01
C SER A 158 37.62 -5.63 15.46
N ARG A 159 37.46 -4.55 16.23
CA ARG A 159 36.15 -4.01 16.60
C ARG A 159 36.06 -2.57 16.13
N ALA A 160 35.04 -2.26 15.34
CA ALA A 160 34.76 -0.89 14.93
C ALA A 160 34.65 0.05 16.13
N LEU A 161 35.30 1.21 16.05
CA LEU A 161 35.20 2.29 17.04
C LEU A 161 33.74 2.77 17.12
N GLN A 162 33.00 2.31 18.12
CA GLN A 162 31.61 2.67 18.32
C GLN A 162 31.49 4.08 18.88
N GLY A 163 31.36 5.07 18.00
CA GLY A 163 30.52 6.23 18.31
C GLY A 163 29.13 5.74 18.78
N ARG A 164 28.54 6.43 19.78
CA ARG A 164 27.24 6.04 20.36
C ARG A 164 26.20 5.77 19.27
N LYS A 165 25.70 4.53 19.23
CA LYS A 165 24.59 4.01 18.37
C LYS A 165 24.03 5.02 17.34
N GLN A 166 24.57 4.98 16.12
CA GLN A 166 23.84 5.39 14.91
C GLN A 166 23.98 4.30 13.85
N GLY A 167 22.85 3.90 13.26
CA GLY A 167 22.77 3.13 12.02
C GLY A 167 23.27 1.67 12.07
N LYS A 168 22.57 0.77 11.36
CA LYS A 168 23.24 -0.41 10.80
C LYS A 168 24.13 0.10 9.66
N ALA A 169 25.39 -0.34 9.62
CA ALA A 169 26.27 -0.04 8.51
C ALA A 169 25.61 -0.46 7.19
N ALA A 170 25.54 0.46 6.23
CA ALA A 170 25.04 0.17 4.89
C ALA A 170 26.05 -0.73 4.17
N ALA A 171 25.56 -1.81 3.57
CA ALA A 171 26.37 -2.61 2.66
C ALA A 171 26.41 -1.91 1.30
N GLY A 172 27.54 -1.28 0.96
CA GLY A 172 27.71 -0.62 -0.34
C GLY A 172 28.98 0.22 -0.44
N LEU A 173 29.90 -0.24 -1.30
CA LEU A 173 31.07 0.45 -1.87
C LEU A 173 32.21 0.86 -0.90
N PRO A 174 33.39 0.21 -1.00
CA PRO A 174 34.64 0.74 -0.46
C PRO A 174 35.26 1.73 -1.45
N GLN A 175 35.43 3.00 -1.07
CA GLN A 175 36.40 3.89 -1.71
C GLN A 175 37.03 4.84 -0.66
N ALA A 176 38.37 4.94 -0.72
CA ALA A 176 39.23 5.88 -0.01
C ALA A 176 39.08 5.96 1.53
N GLY A 177 39.80 5.10 2.24
CA GLY A 177 40.13 5.27 3.66
C GLY A 177 39.99 4.00 4.49
N LEU A 178 41.13 3.46 4.94
CA LEU A 178 41.18 2.37 5.91
C LEU A 178 40.47 2.80 7.21
N GLN A 179 39.34 2.18 7.55
CA GLN A 179 38.60 2.60 8.73
C GLN A 179 39.30 2.13 10.02
N PRO A 180 39.52 3.03 11.00
CA PRO A 180 40.20 2.71 12.24
C PRO A 180 39.34 1.79 13.12
N GLN A 181 39.95 0.72 13.61
CA GLN A 181 39.34 -0.24 14.52
C GLN A 181 40.19 -0.38 15.81
N LEU A 182 39.57 -0.92 16.85
CA LEU A 182 40.28 -1.36 18.07
C LEU A 182 40.69 -2.83 17.93
N LEU A 183 41.87 -3.15 18.46
CA LEU A 183 42.38 -4.51 18.51
C LEU A 183 41.87 -5.20 19.78
N VAL A 184 40.80 -5.99 19.69
CA VAL A 184 40.23 -6.68 20.86
C VAL A 184 40.89 -8.04 21.03
N VAL A 185 41.44 -8.28 22.22
CA VAL A 185 42.10 -9.53 22.58
C VAL A 185 41.15 -10.45 23.36
N THR A 186 41.00 -11.70 22.91
CA THR A 186 40.29 -12.75 23.65
C THR A 186 41.18 -13.97 23.86
N ALA A 187 41.35 -14.41 25.11
CA ALA A 187 42.07 -15.64 25.42
C ALA A 187 41.19 -16.87 25.16
N ARG A 188 41.74 -17.89 24.51
CA ARG A 188 41.11 -19.22 24.36
C ARG A 188 42.08 -20.31 24.84
N LEU A 189 41.57 -21.24 25.64
CA LEU A 189 42.29 -22.43 26.06
C LEU A 189 42.16 -23.52 24.97
N ASP A 190 43.28 -24.18 24.66
CA ASP A 190 43.30 -25.42 23.88
C ASP A 190 43.14 -26.59 24.87
N GLU A 191 41.94 -27.17 24.97
CA GLU A 191 41.70 -28.33 25.83
C GLU A 191 42.30 -29.60 25.20
N PRO A 192 42.90 -30.51 26.00
CA PRO A 192 43.43 -31.77 25.48
C PRO A 192 42.33 -32.58 24.79
N ALA A 193 42.65 -33.11 23.61
CA ALA A 193 41.66 -33.67 22.69
C ALA A 193 40.87 -34.84 23.27
N VAL A 194 39.54 -34.70 23.34
CA VAL A 194 38.61 -35.79 23.62
C VAL A 194 38.06 -36.30 22.29
N ASN A 195 38.17 -37.60 22.03
CA ASN A 195 37.74 -38.25 20.79
C ASN A 195 38.35 -37.66 19.50
N GLY A 196 39.60 -37.20 19.55
CA GLY A 196 40.36 -36.78 18.35
C GLY A 196 39.98 -35.41 17.77
N GLN A 197 38.98 -34.72 18.32
CA GLN A 197 38.68 -33.32 18.00
C GLN A 197 39.16 -32.41 19.13
N ARG A 198 39.97 -31.40 18.79
CA ARG A 198 40.30 -30.31 19.72
C ARG A 198 39.08 -29.41 19.89
N ARG A 199 38.82 -28.94 21.11
CA ARG A 199 37.69 -28.06 21.42
C ARG A 199 38.20 -26.77 22.04
N LEU A 200 37.98 -25.66 21.34
CA LEU A 200 38.38 -24.32 21.77
C LEU A 200 37.24 -23.66 22.54
N THR A 201 37.33 -23.65 23.86
CA THR A 201 36.30 -23.05 24.73
C THR A 201 36.53 -21.54 24.88
N GLN A 202 35.53 -20.73 24.49
CA GLN A 202 35.58 -19.27 24.65
C GLN A 202 35.27 -18.87 26.09
N VAL A 203 36.31 -18.54 26.86
CA VAL A 203 36.15 -18.04 28.23
C VAL A 203 35.78 -16.56 28.20
N HIS A 204 34.62 -16.23 28.76
CA HIS A 204 34.12 -14.86 28.80
C HIS A 204 34.63 -14.14 30.05
N GLY A 205 35.51 -13.15 29.86
CA GLY A 205 35.91 -12.18 30.89
C GLY A 205 37.40 -12.17 31.25
N HIS A 206 37.94 -10.97 31.46
CA HIS A 206 39.33 -10.70 31.89
C HIS A 206 39.53 -11.06 33.38
N SER A 207 39.29 -12.32 33.73
CA SER A 207 39.26 -12.78 35.13
C SER A 207 40.60 -13.39 35.56
N ALA A 208 41.01 -13.12 36.80
CA ALA A 208 42.19 -13.72 37.42
C ALA A 208 42.17 -15.26 37.45
N HIS A 209 40.98 -15.87 37.31
CA HIS A 209 40.77 -17.31 37.22
C HIS A 209 41.39 -17.96 35.96
N LEU A 210 41.70 -17.18 34.92
CA LEU A 210 42.46 -17.66 33.75
C LEU A 210 43.95 -17.86 34.07
N ALA A 211 44.53 -17.01 34.92
CA ALA A 211 45.96 -17.07 35.26
C ALA A 211 46.31 -18.28 36.17
N SER A 212 45.30 -18.95 36.74
CA SER A 212 45.41 -20.22 37.48
C SER A 212 45.17 -21.47 36.62
N LEU A 213 44.77 -21.31 35.34
CA LEU A 213 44.50 -22.42 34.41
C LEU A 213 45.70 -22.75 33.50
N THR A 214 46.76 -21.94 33.53
CA THR A 214 48.03 -22.19 32.84
C THR A 214 49.19 -22.23 33.84
N GLN A 215 50.18 -23.09 33.57
CA GLN A 215 51.45 -23.14 34.29
C GLN A 215 52.56 -22.32 33.60
N ASP A 216 52.23 -21.60 32.52
CA ASP A 216 53.17 -20.76 31.80
C ASP A 216 53.41 -19.41 32.50
N PRO A 217 54.67 -19.05 32.80
CA PRO A 217 55.03 -17.68 33.16
C PRO A 217 54.62 -16.64 32.11
N ILE A 218 54.77 -16.91 30.80
CA ILE A 218 54.35 -16.01 29.72
C ILE A 218 52.83 -15.82 29.74
N ASP A 219 52.04 -16.89 29.74
CA ASP A 219 50.58 -16.73 29.65
C ASP A 219 49.96 -16.23 30.96
N SER A 220 50.57 -16.55 32.11
CA SER A 220 50.20 -15.90 33.38
C SER A 220 50.55 -14.40 33.36
N TRP A 221 51.70 -14.00 32.78
CA TRP A 221 52.07 -12.59 32.59
C TRP A 221 51.13 -11.87 31.63
N LEU A 222 50.87 -12.45 30.46
CA LEU A 222 49.97 -11.91 29.44
C LEU A 222 48.54 -11.75 30.01
N VAL A 223 47.97 -12.78 30.64
CA VAL A 223 46.62 -12.71 31.25
C VAL A 223 46.55 -11.70 32.40
N ARG A 224 47.60 -11.56 33.23
CA ARG A 224 47.62 -10.58 34.34
C ARG A 224 47.70 -9.14 33.83
N ARG A 225 48.44 -8.88 32.75
CA ARG A 225 48.53 -7.55 32.12
C ARG A 225 47.29 -7.17 31.30
N MET A 226 46.48 -8.13 30.86
CA MET A 226 45.12 -7.88 30.34
C MET A 226 44.11 -7.36 31.39
N SER A 227 44.54 -7.04 32.62
CA SER A 227 43.64 -6.48 33.64
C SER A 227 43.30 -5.01 33.36
N GLN A 228 42.02 -4.66 33.46
CA GLN A 228 41.49 -3.33 33.18
C GLN A 228 42.02 -2.21 34.10
N TYR A 229 42.77 -2.58 35.14
CA TYR A 229 43.34 -1.66 36.13
C TYR A 229 44.87 -1.49 35.99
N GLY A 230 45.51 -2.20 35.06
CA GLY A 230 46.97 -2.19 34.87
C GLY A 230 47.50 -1.08 33.97
N GLY A 231 46.64 -0.39 33.21
CA GLY A 231 47.03 0.69 32.29
C GLY A 231 47.59 0.25 30.93
N ASP A 232 47.95 -1.04 30.77
CA ASP A 232 48.42 -1.61 29.50
C ASP A 232 47.29 -1.85 28.48
N PHE A 233 46.04 -1.84 28.93
CA PHE A 233 44.84 -2.08 28.13
C PHE A 233 43.77 -1.02 28.39
N ASP A 234 43.06 -0.60 27.33
CA ASP A 234 41.92 0.30 27.45
C ASP A 234 40.63 -0.42 27.91
N SER A 235 39.59 0.37 28.19
CA SER A 235 38.29 -0.15 28.66
C SER A 235 37.53 -0.99 27.63
N ALA A 236 37.98 -0.99 26.37
CA ALA A 236 37.45 -1.84 25.30
C ALA A 236 38.25 -3.15 25.11
N GLY A 237 39.33 -3.34 25.88
CA GLY A 237 40.18 -4.53 25.83
C GLY A 237 41.25 -4.46 24.73
N SER A 238 41.66 -3.25 24.34
CA SER A 238 42.74 -3.03 23.36
C SER A 238 44.08 -2.71 24.03
N PRO A 239 45.20 -3.30 23.60
CA PRO A 239 46.52 -2.97 24.14
C PRO A 239 46.89 -1.52 23.77
N THR A 240 47.34 -0.75 24.75
CA THR A 240 47.68 0.68 24.56
C THR A 240 48.97 1.08 25.27
N GLY A 241 49.64 2.08 24.69
CA GLY A 241 50.94 2.56 25.17
C GLY A 241 52.05 1.51 25.09
N ILE A 242 53.21 1.82 25.67
CA ILE A 242 54.41 0.96 25.56
C ILE A 242 54.22 -0.39 26.26
N GLY A 243 53.50 -0.46 27.38
CA GLY A 243 53.22 -1.72 28.07
C GLY A 243 52.25 -2.62 27.29
N GLY A 244 51.24 -2.05 26.63
CA GLY A 244 50.41 -2.77 25.66
C GLY A 244 51.17 -3.19 24.40
N ALA A 245 52.13 -2.38 23.94
CA ALA A 245 52.99 -2.73 22.81
C ALA A 245 53.98 -3.87 23.16
N ASP A 246 54.61 -3.82 24.34
CA ASP A 246 55.48 -4.88 24.89
C ASP A 246 54.69 -6.19 25.07
N TRP A 247 53.44 -6.08 25.54
CA TRP A 247 52.49 -7.20 25.61
C TRP A 247 52.19 -7.79 24.23
N LEU A 248 51.90 -6.96 23.23
CA LEU A 248 51.55 -7.39 21.88
C LEU A 248 52.75 -8.05 21.17
N HIS A 249 53.91 -7.41 21.21
CA HIS A 249 55.18 -7.96 20.72
C HIS A 249 55.47 -9.32 21.39
N THR A 250 55.27 -9.43 22.71
CA THR A 250 55.44 -10.71 23.43
C THR A 250 54.45 -11.79 22.99
N ALA A 251 53.19 -11.45 22.73
CA ALA A 251 52.19 -12.39 22.21
C ALA A 251 52.54 -12.88 20.77
N ILE A 252 53.05 -11.98 19.92
CA ILE A 252 53.48 -12.25 18.54
C ILE A 252 54.76 -13.10 18.52
N ALA A 253 55.84 -12.62 19.15
CA ALA A 253 57.16 -13.26 19.16
C ALA A 253 57.15 -14.67 19.76
N THR A 254 56.18 -14.96 20.63
CA THR A 254 56.02 -16.28 21.25
C THR A 254 55.05 -17.21 20.49
N GLY A 255 54.50 -16.74 19.36
CA GLY A 255 53.65 -17.48 18.44
C GLY A 255 52.29 -17.87 19.04
N ARG A 256 51.71 -16.99 19.87
CA ARG A 256 50.41 -17.21 20.53
C ARG A 256 49.31 -16.29 20.01
N ALA A 257 49.65 -15.40 19.08
CA ALA A 257 48.75 -14.41 18.53
C ALA A 257 48.11 -14.91 17.22
N HIS A 258 46.78 -14.95 17.15
CA HIS A 258 46.02 -15.44 15.99
C HIS A 258 44.94 -14.44 15.56
N TRP A 259 44.73 -14.28 14.25
CA TRP A 259 43.71 -13.37 13.72
C TRP A 259 42.32 -14.00 13.59
N ALA A 260 41.30 -13.28 14.06
CA ALA A 260 39.85 -13.55 14.01
C ALA A 260 39.33 -14.85 14.68
N LYS A 261 40.11 -15.94 14.65
CA LYS A 261 39.82 -17.23 15.29
C LYS A 261 41.12 -17.84 15.84
N ALA A 262 41.01 -18.80 16.77
CA ALA A 262 42.20 -19.49 17.31
C ALA A 262 42.84 -20.50 16.35
N ASP A 263 42.11 -20.91 15.32
CA ASP A 263 42.60 -21.64 14.14
C ASP A 263 42.95 -20.71 12.96
N GLY A 264 42.90 -19.38 13.18
CA GLY A 264 43.25 -18.36 12.20
C GLY A 264 44.77 -18.16 12.03
N PRO A 265 45.19 -17.34 11.05
CA PRO A 265 46.60 -17.13 10.75
C PRO A 265 47.33 -16.54 11.95
N VAL A 266 48.55 -17.05 12.18
CA VAL A 266 49.43 -16.58 13.25
C VAL A 266 49.94 -15.19 12.89
N LEU A 267 49.72 -14.25 13.81
CA LEU A 267 50.19 -12.89 13.67
C LEU A 267 51.72 -12.85 13.77
N HIS A 268 52.35 -12.15 12.85
CA HIS A 268 53.80 -12.01 12.77
C HIS A 268 54.18 -10.59 12.34
N GLU A 269 55.34 -10.13 12.80
CA GLU A 269 55.82 -8.79 12.47
C GLU A 269 56.30 -8.73 11.02
N ALA A 270 55.95 -7.63 10.35
CA ALA A 270 56.35 -7.30 9.01
C ALA A 270 56.96 -5.88 8.99
N PRO A 271 57.74 -5.50 7.95
CA PRO A 271 58.38 -4.19 7.89
C PRO A 271 57.38 -3.04 8.04
N SER A 272 57.81 -1.96 8.73
CA SER A 272 57.04 -0.73 8.85
C SER A 272 56.60 -0.19 7.49
N LEU A 273 55.43 0.44 7.45
CA LEU A 273 54.92 1.16 6.29
C LEU A 273 54.89 2.66 6.59
N ALA A 274 55.43 3.47 5.68
CA ALA A 274 55.30 4.91 5.74
C ALA A 274 53.89 5.34 5.32
N ALA A 275 53.29 6.24 6.10
CA ALA A 275 51.98 6.81 5.80
C ALA A 275 51.95 8.31 6.08
N ARG A 276 51.08 9.04 5.39
CA ARG A 276 50.81 10.45 5.64
C ARG A 276 49.34 10.66 5.97
N PHE A 277 49.06 11.66 6.80
CA PHE A 277 47.68 12.11 7.03
C PHE A 277 47.27 13.10 5.94
N ASP A 278 46.09 12.89 5.37
CA ASP A 278 45.48 13.79 4.37
C ASP A 278 43.98 14.02 4.69
N TRP A 279 43.38 15.06 4.11
CA TRP A 279 41.99 15.43 4.35
C TRP A 279 41.07 15.00 3.20
N ALA A 280 40.23 14.00 3.45
CA ALA A 280 39.15 13.61 2.54
C ALA A 280 37.88 14.42 2.82
N MET A 281 37.31 15.04 1.79
CA MET A 281 36.02 15.71 1.87
C MET A 281 34.87 14.72 1.67
N GLN A 282 33.90 14.73 2.57
CA GLN A 282 32.70 13.89 2.52
C GLN A 282 31.57 14.58 1.73
N SER A 283 30.53 13.82 1.38
CA SER A 283 29.39 14.30 0.57
C SER A 283 28.53 15.37 1.26
N ASP A 284 28.57 15.46 2.59
CA ASP A 284 27.95 16.52 3.41
C ASP A 284 28.88 17.75 3.58
N GLY A 285 30.03 17.75 2.91
CA GLY A 285 31.07 18.77 3.01
C GLY A 285 31.94 18.68 4.25
N SER A 286 31.67 17.77 5.20
CA SER A 286 32.55 17.55 6.34
C SER A 286 33.90 17.00 5.88
N GLN A 287 34.95 17.28 6.64
CA GLN A 287 36.30 16.83 6.34
C GLN A 287 36.72 15.76 7.33
N ARG A 288 37.18 14.62 6.82
CA ARG A 288 37.70 13.53 7.63
C ARG A 288 39.17 13.32 7.32
N LEU A 289 39.98 13.21 8.37
CA LEU A 289 41.37 12.86 8.22
C LEU A 289 41.48 11.36 7.86
N VAL A 290 42.26 11.06 6.83
CA VAL A 290 42.55 9.71 6.33
C VAL A 290 44.06 9.46 6.35
N LEU A 291 44.46 8.18 6.39
CA LEU A 291 45.84 7.79 6.14
C LEU A 291 45.99 7.38 4.67
N ASP A 292 46.95 8.00 4.01
CA ASP A 292 47.44 7.63 2.68
C ASP A 292 48.77 6.89 2.83
N LEU A 293 48.87 5.71 2.20
CA LEU A 293 50.04 4.83 2.29
C LEU A 293 50.95 5.08 1.10
N ALA A 294 52.26 5.15 1.33
CA ALA A 294 53.22 5.35 0.25
C ALA A 294 53.24 4.12 -0.70
N ASP A 295 52.76 4.34 -1.92
CA ASP A 295 52.80 3.52 -3.14
C ASP A 295 52.71 1.97 -3.02
N GLY A 296 51.63 1.41 -3.60
CA GLY A 296 51.63 0.04 -4.12
C GLY A 296 51.21 -1.08 -3.18
N THR A 297 50.70 -0.76 -1.98
CA THR A 297 50.14 -1.79 -1.08
C THR A 297 48.64 -1.98 -1.35
N ASP A 298 48.22 -3.19 -1.70
CA ASP A 298 46.79 -3.52 -1.89
C ASP A 298 46.02 -3.29 -0.57
N ALA A 299 45.14 -2.29 -0.57
CA ALA A 299 44.42 -1.86 0.64
C ALA A 299 43.24 -2.78 1.02
N ASP A 300 42.75 -3.59 0.08
CA ASP A 300 41.50 -4.35 0.21
C ASP A 300 41.51 -5.44 1.31
N ASP A 301 42.69 -5.85 1.77
CA ASP A 301 42.86 -6.85 2.84
C ASP A 301 43.55 -6.32 4.12
N LEU A 302 43.83 -5.01 4.18
CA LEU A 302 44.48 -4.35 5.31
C LEU A 302 43.47 -3.76 6.31
N ILE A 303 43.73 -3.95 7.60
CA ILE A 303 42.88 -3.48 8.69
C ILE A 303 43.68 -2.54 9.59
N LEU A 304 43.26 -1.27 9.63
CA LEU A 304 43.88 -0.22 10.43
C LEU A 304 43.45 -0.30 11.90
N LEU A 305 44.43 -0.37 12.80
CA LEU A 305 44.24 -0.41 14.24
C LEU A 305 44.69 0.91 14.88
N ALA A 306 43.73 1.66 15.42
CA ALA A 306 43.97 2.94 16.10
C ALA A 306 44.42 2.74 17.56
N GLN A 307 45.56 2.06 17.70
CA GLN A 307 46.27 1.88 18.96
C GLN A 307 47.58 2.70 18.95
N THR A 308 48.43 2.52 19.96
CA THR A 308 49.67 3.30 20.12
C THR A 308 50.87 2.35 20.18
N PRO A 309 51.73 2.30 19.16
CA PRO A 309 51.62 2.99 17.86
C PRO A 309 50.53 2.40 16.95
N PRO A 310 50.02 3.14 15.94
CA PRO A 310 49.06 2.60 14.98
C PRO A 310 49.66 1.46 14.16
N LEU A 311 48.87 0.40 13.91
CA LEU A 311 49.30 -0.77 13.16
C LEU A 311 48.33 -1.08 12.00
N LEU A 312 48.85 -1.72 10.94
CA LEU A 312 48.06 -2.37 9.90
C LEU A 312 48.20 -3.88 10.00
N VAL A 313 47.08 -4.60 9.96
CA VAL A 313 47.06 -6.06 9.94
C VAL A 313 46.47 -6.55 8.63
N ASN A 314 47.20 -7.39 7.91
CA ASN A 314 46.64 -8.12 6.78
C ASN A 314 45.81 -9.31 7.31
N GLY A 315 44.50 -9.27 7.08
CA GLY A 315 43.57 -10.25 7.64
C GLY A 315 43.71 -11.68 7.11
N ARG A 316 44.46 -11.88 6.02
CA ARG A 316 44.66 -13.17 5.35
C ARG A 316 46.02 -13.80 5.65
N THR A 317 47.09 -13.00 5.69
CA THR A 317 48.44 -13.49 5.99
C THR A 317 48.77 -13.46 7.49
N GLY A 318 48.12 -12.59 8.26
CA GLY A 318 48.50 -12.29 9.64
C GLY A 318 49.72 -11.36 9.77
N ALA A 319 50.20 -10.78 8.67
CA ALA A 319 51.29 -9.80 8.71
C ALA A 319 50.83 -8.52 9.45
N ILE A 320 51.64 -8.07 10.41
CA ILE A 320 51.44 -6.84 11.18
C ILE A 320 52.53 -5.84 10.82
N HIS A 321 52.12 -4.69 10.27
CA HIS A 321 52.99 -3.58 9.92
C HIS A 321 52.82 -2.45 10.93
N ALA A 322 53.92 -1.91 11.45
CA ALA A 322 53.89 -0.63 12.16
C ALA A 322 53.71 0.52 11.16
N ILE A 323 52.93 1.55 11.52
CA ILE A 323 52.72 2.71 10.66
C ILE A 323 53.62 3.86 11.13
N GLU A 324 54.52 4.29 10.26
CA GLU A 324 55.39 5.45 10.48
C GLU A 324 54.75 6.69 9.85
N THR A 325 54.11 7.51 10.69
CA THR A 325 53.34 8.71 10.28
C THR A 325 54.09 10.03 10.41
N GLY A 326 55.34 9.99 10.91
CA GLY A 326 56.10 11.20 11.28
C GLY A 326 55.63 11.91 12.56
N VAL A 327 54.52 11.47 13.16
CA VAL A 327 53.97 12.00 14.42
C VAL A 327 54.13 10.94 15.52
N ASP A 328 54.23 11.36 16.80
CA ASP A 328 54.25 10.40 17.91
C ASP A 328 52.98 9.53 17.96
N GLY A 329 53.12 8.28 18.42
CA GLY A 329 52.05 7.28 18.37
C GLY A 329 50.80 7.59 19.21
N ILE A 330 50.86 8.59 20.10
CA ILE A 330 49.71 9.03 20.90
C ILE A 330 48.91 10.06 20.10
N ARG A 331 49.57 11.09 19.57
CA ARG A 331 48.95 12.05 18.64
C ARG A 331 48.43 11.36 17.38
N ALA A 332 49.18 10.40 16.81
CA ALA A 332 48.73 9.64 15.65
C ALA A 332 47.45 8.84 15.94
N ARG A 333 47.31 8.25 17.15
CA ARG A 333 46.06 7.63 17.59
C ARG A 333 44.94 8.67 17.73
N GLN A 334 45.20 9.82 18.34
CA GLN A 334 44.21 10.88 18.50
C GLN A 334 43.69 11.38 17.14
N LEU A 335 44.58 11.62 16.18
CA LEU A 335 44.24 11.97 14.80
C LEU A 335 43.37 10.91 14.11
N LEU A 336 43.64 9.62 14.32
CA LEU A 336 42.85 8.53 13.74
C LEU A 336 41.43 8.41 14.30
N ILE A 337 41.20 8.85 15.54
CA ILE A 337 39.87 8.81 16.18
C ILE A 337 39.11 10.16 16.11
N LEU A 338 39.67 11.15 15.41
CA LEU A 338 39.07 12.46 15.16
C LEU A 338 37.70 12.31 14.46
N PRO A 339 36.59 12.81 15.05
CA PRO A 339 35.30 12.86 14.37
C PRO A 339 35.37 13.73 13.09
N PRO A 340 34.56 13.46 12.05
CA PRO A 340 34.47 14.32 10.88
C PRO A 340 34.23 15.79 11.28
N VAL A 341 35.04 16.70 10.74
CA VAL A 341 34.99 18.13 11.04
C VAL A 341 33.97 18.77 10.10
N PRO A 342 32.79 19.21 10.58
CA PRO A 342 31.80 19.82 9.71
C PRO A 342 32.27 21.19 9.21
N PRO A 343 31.79 21.69 8.05
CA PRO A 343 32.27 22.93 7.43
C PRO A 343 32.32 24.14 8.36
N HIS A 344 31.33 24.30 9.24
CA HIS A 344 31.26 25.39 10.21
C HIS A 344 32.33 25.32 11.32
N ALA A 345 32.84 24.13 11.61
CA ALA A 345 33.87 23.90 12.62
C ALA A 345 35.30 24.03 12.06
N VAL A 346 35.48 23.94 10.74
CA VAL A 346 36.80 23.96 10.07
C VAL A 346 37.64 25.15 10.52
N ALA A 347 37.09 26.37 10.54
CA ALA A 347 37.82 27.56 10.96
C ALA A 347 38.29 27.49 12.43
N THR A 348 37.42 27.01 13.33
CA THR A 348 37.72 26.86 14.76
C THR A 348 38.74 25.75 15.03
N VAL A 349 38.67 24.65 14.28
CA VAL A 349 39.63 23.54 14.36
C VAL A 349 40.97 23.94 13.77
N ALA A 350 41.00 24.59 12.60
CA ALA A 350 42.22 25.09 11.97
C ALA A 350 42.95 26.11 12.85
N ALA A 351 42.22 27.03 13.49
CA ALA A 351 42.80 28.02 14.41
C ALA A 351 43.50 27.39 15.64
N ARG A 352 43.10 26.19 16.05
CA ARG A 352 43.68 25.44 17.18
C ARG A 352 44.56 24.27 16.76
N TRP A 353 44.71 24.03 15.46
CA TRP A 353 45.37 22.82 14.93
C TRP A 353 46.84 22.72 15.34
N GLY A 354 47.55 23.86 15.33
CA GLY A 354 48.95 23.95 15.77
C GLY A 354 49.16 23.60 17.25
N GLU A 355 48.14 23.76 18.11
CA GLU A 355 48.20 23.35 19.54
C GLU A 355 48.21 21.81 19.68
N ILE A 356 47.67 21.09 18.70
CA ILE A 356 47.38 19.66 18.78
C ILE A 356 48.52 18.85 18.15
N VAL A 357 48.95 19.23 16.94
CA VAL A 357 49.93 18.47 16.13
C VAL A 357 51.09 19.30 15.57
N GLY A 358 51.13 20.60 15.83
CA GLY A 358 52.11 21.50 15.23
C GLY A 358 52.05 21.49 13.70
N ASP A 359 53.21 21.59 13.05
CA ASP A 359 53.33 21.62 11.58
C ASP A 359 53.38 20.21 10.93
N ALA A 360 53.23 19.14 11.70
CA ALA A 360 53.43 17.78 11.21
C ALA A 360 52.29 17.26 10.31
N VAL A 361 51.09 17.85 10.40
CA VAL A 361 49.92 17.54 9.57
C VAL A 361 49.22 18.85 9.22
N ALA A 362 48.84 19.05 7.96
CA ALA A 362 48.16 20.27 7.53
C ALA A 362 46.78 20.43 8.22
N PRO A 363 46.35 21.67 8.55
CA PRO A 363 45.01 21.93 9.08
C PRO A 363 43.91 21.64 8.02
N PRO A 364 42.65 21.43 8.45
CA PRO A 364 41.54 21.21 7.52
C PRO A 364 41.34 22.45 6.62
N GLY A 365 41.08 22.20 5.34
CA GLY A 365 41.08 23.22 4.30
C GLY A 365 39.84 24.13 4.34
N LEU A 366 40.02 25.44 4.27
CA LEU A 366 38.93 26.40 4.19
C LEU A 366 38.33 26.45 2.77
N SER A 367 37.37 25.57 2.51
CA SER A 367 36.59 25.59 1.26
C SER A 367 35.85 26.92 1.08
N ARG A 368 35.79 27.43 -0.17
CA ARG A 368 35.04 28.64 -0.50
C ARG A 368 33.55 28.42 -0.22
N LEU A 369 33.04 29.11 0.79
CA LEU A 369 31.63 29.06 1.21
C LEU A 369 30.84 30.17 0.51
N VAL A 370 29.71 29.82 -0.10
CA VAL A 370 28.73 30.75 -0.67
C VAL A 370 27.49 30.74 0.22
N ASP A 371 27.25 31.82 0.96
CA ASP A 371 26.02 31.97 1.74
C ASP A 371 24.87 32.38 0.82
N ARG A 372 23.77 31.63 0.87
CA ARG A 372 22.54 31.85 0.10
C ARG A 372 21.40 32.43 0.95
N GLY A 373 21.59 32.59 2.27
CA GLY A 373 20.54 33.05 3.18
C GLY A 373 19.43 32.01 3.37
N VAL A 374 18.18 32.46 3.43
CA VAL A 374 16.99 31.59 3.48
C VAL A 374 16.53 31.29 2.06
N ILE A 375 16.44 30.02 1.72
CA ILE A 375 15.90 29.52 0.46
C ILE A 375 14.50 28.96 0.75
N THR A 376 13.50 29.29 -0.07
CA THR A 376 12.16 28.67 0.03
C THR A 376 12.23 27.24 -0.53
N PRO A 377 11.87 26.20 0.25
CA PRO A 377 11.94 24.83 -0.21
C PRO A 377 10.82 24.46 -1.20
N ILE A 378 11.11 23.53 -2.10
CA ILE A 378 10.09 22.83 -2.89
C ILE A 378 9.75 21.51 -2.17
N PRO A 379 8.50 21.29 -1.73
CA PRO A 379 8.11 20.00 -1.15
C PRO A 379 8.08 18.91 -2.22
N ILE A 380 8.72 17.78 -1.91
CA ILE A 380 8.71 16.54 -2.68
C ILE A 380 7.87 15.51 -1.93
N LEU A 381 6.90 14.90 -2.61
CA LEU A 381 6.18 13.72 -2.11
C LEU A 381 6.56 12.50 -2.95
N THR A 382 7.26 11.54 -2.35
CA THR A 382 7.76 10.33 -3.03
C THR A 382 6.96 9.09 -2.62
N PHE A 383 6.21 8.51 -3.55
CA PHE A 383 5.47 7.26 -3.36
C PHE A 383 6.39 6.04 -3.51
N ARG A 384 6.41 5.16 -2.49
CA ARG A 384 7.33 4.01 -2.40
C ARG A 384 6.73 2.84 -1.64
N GLU A 385 7.26 1.64 -1.84
CA GLU A 385 6.95 0.47 -1.01
C GLU A 385 8.15 0.16 -0.10
N GLU A 386 7.92 -0.06 1.21
CA GLU A 386 8.97 -0.37 2.18
C GLU A 386 8.49 -1.42 3.19
N SER A 387 9.40 -2.23 3.74
CA SER A 387 9.06 -3.22 4.76
C SER A 387 9.05 -2.60 6.16
N LEU A 388 7.86 -2.38 6.71
CA LEU A 388 7.63 -1.90 8.07
C LEU A 388 7.61 -3.06 9.08
N ASP A 389 8.01 -2.75 10.32
CA ASP A 389 7.98 -3.68 11.45
C ASP A 389 6.66 -3.50 12.22
N VAL A 390 5.64 -4.31 11.89
CA VAL A 390 4.27 -4.20 12.42
C VAL A 390 4.09 -5.12 13.63
N HIS A 391 3.54 -4.57 14.71
CA HIS A 391 3.35 -5.22 16.00
C HIS A 391 1.90 -5.64 16.18
N PHE A 392 1.68 -6.92 16.45
CA PHE A 392 0.34 -7.46 16.73
C PHE A 392 0.24 -7.96 18.17
N PRO A 393 -0.89 -7.74 18.86
CA PRO A 393 -1.09 -8.22 20.23
C PRO A 393 -1.28 -9.75 20.24
N SER A 394 -0.33 -10.48 20.85
CA SER A 394 -0.48 -11.93 21.05
C SER A 394 -1.41 -12.22 22.24
N ARG A 395 -2.45 -13.03 22.02
CA ARG A 395 -3.33 -13.51 23.10
C ARG A 395 -2.65 -14.65 23.86
N GLY A 396 -2.04 -14.32 25.01
CA GLY A 396 -1.45 -15.29 25.93
C GLY A 396 -1.38 -14.76 27.38
N ARG A 397 -1.13 -15.64 28.35
CA ARG A 397 -1.04 -15.28 29.79
C ARG A 397 0.09 -14.31 30.14
N TYR A 398 1.01 -14.10 29.22
CA TYR A 398 2.02 -13.04 29.25
C TYR A 398 1.90 -12.29 27.91
N ALA A 399 1.53 -11.01 27.96
CA ALA A 399 1.44 -10.19 26.77
C ALA A 399 2.83 -10.01 26.15
N SER A 400 3.01 -10.56 24.94
CA SER A 400 4.19 -10.34 24.11
C SER A 400 3.74 -9.84 22.76
N TYR A 401 4.42 -8.82 22.24
CA TYR A 401 4.15 -8.30 20.90
C TYR A 401 4.89 -9.14 19.88
N GLY A 402 4.15 -9.76 18.96
CA GLY A 402 4.76 -10.37 17.78
C GLY A 402 5.06 -9.29 16.76
N THR A 403 6.33 -9.10 16.38
CA THR A 403 6.71 -8.19 15.29
C THR A 403 6.81 -8.97 13.99
N THR A 404 5.97 -8.64 13.01
CA THR A 404 6.00 -9.18 11.65
C THR A 404 6.44 -8.10 10.68
N LYS A 405 7.28 -8.47 9.71
CA LYS A 405 7.62 -7.55 8.62
C LYS A 405 6.53 -7.59 7.56
N GLN A 406 6.00 -6.41 7.25
CA GLN A 406 4.98 -6.23 6.22
C GLN A 406 5.46 -5.18 5.21
N THR A 407 5.35 -5.48 3.93
CA THR A 407 5.57 -4.48 2.88
C THR A 407 4.34 -3.59 2.80
N THR A 408 4.55 -2.30 3.00
CA THR A 408 3.50 -1.27 3.04
C THR A 408 3.88 -0.16 2.08
N ALA A 409 2.91 0.33 1.32
CA ALA A 409 3.02 1.51 0.48
C ALA A 409 3.01 2.77 1.36
N LEU A 410 3.93 3.69 1.08
CA LEU A 410 4.18 4.93 1.80
C LEU A 410 4.22 6.11 0.83
N ALA A 411 3.90 7.30 1.33
CA ALA A 411 4.35 8.57 0.76
C ALA A 411 5.36 9.21 1.71
N ARG A 412 6.58 9.49 1.25
CA ARG A 412 7.61 10.21 2.04
C ARG A 412 7.60 11.68 1.68
N LEU A 413 7.52 12.56 2.68
CA LEU A 413 7.76 13.98 2.51
C LEU A 413 9.28 14.28 2.58
N SER A 414 9.76 15.12 1.69
CA SER A 414 11.15 15.62 1.65
C SER A 414 11.17 17.02 1.02
N PHE A 415 12.26 17.76 1.15
CA PHE A 415 12.31 19.17 0.71
C PHE A 415 13.55 19.44 -0.13
N ASP A 416 13.36 20.01 -1.33
CA ASP A 416 14.44 20.42 -2.22
C ASP A 416 14.80 21.89 -2.02
N TYR A 417 16.07 22.11 -1.66
CA TYR A 417 16.71 23.40 -1.50
C TYR A 417 17.81 23.58 -2.57
N ASP A 418 17.46 24.14 -3.73
CA ASP A 418 18.38 24.42 -4.86
C ASP A 418 19.21 23.19 -5.29
N GLY A 419 18.57 22.02 -5.35
CA GLY A 419 19.19 20.72 -5.70
C GLY A 419 19.61 19.88 -4.49
N CYS A 420 19.54 20.41 -3.26
CA CYS A 420 19.81 19.67 -2.04
C CYS A 420 18.50 19.11 -1.45
N ILE A 421 18.28 17.80 -1.60
CA ILE A 421 17.10 17.12 -1.03
C ILE A 421 17.36 16.78 0.45
N LEU A 422 16.61 17.42 1.34
CA LEU A 422 16.61 17.13 2.77
C LEU A 422 15.52 16.11 3.13
N THR A 423 15.89 15.17 3.99
CA THR A 423 15.01 14.08 4.48
C THR A 423 14.70 14.24 5.98
N PRO A 424 13.61 13.60 6.49
CA PRO A 424 13.02 13.91 7.80
C PRO A 424 13.93 13.77 9.03
N GLY A 425 15.02 13.00 8.96
CA GLY A 425 15.98 12.85 10.08
C GLY A 425 16.98 13.99 10.25
N THR A 426 16.81 15.12 9.55
CA THR A 426 17.76 16.24 9.59
C THR A 426 17.38 17.24 10.67
N GLU A 427 18.05 17.23 11.82
CA GLU A 427 17.79 18.19 12.93
C GLU A 427 18.42 19.58 12.69
N ALA A 428 19.46 19.67 11.85
CA ALA A 428 20.19 20.92 11.64
C ALA A 428 19.33 21.96 10.89
N THR A 429 19.26 23.18 11.45
CA THR A 429 18.54 24.32 10.84
C THR A 429 19.39 25.09 9.81
N LEU A 430 20.70 24.90 9.84
CA LEU A 430 21.67 25.50 8.93
C LEU A 430 22.40 24.38 8.17
N ILE A 431 22.26 24.37 6.85
CA ILE A 431 22.72 23.29 5.99
C ILE A 431 23.93 23.74 5.18
N TYR A 432 24.82 22.78 4.96
CA TYR A 432 25.99 22.89 4.10
C TYR A 432 25.86 21.84 3.00
N ALA A 433 25.88 22.25 1.75
CA ALA A 433 25.66 21.36 0.60
C ALA A 433 26.62 21.71 -0.55
N PRO A 434 27.08 20.74 -1.35
CA PRO A 434 27.82 21.02 -2.57
C PRO A 434 26.92 21.73 -3.59
N GLY A 435 27.38 22.84 -4.17
CA GLY A 435 26.69 23.56 -5.23
C GLY A 435 27.60 23.88 -6.41
N LEU A 436 27.01 24.43 -7.47
CA LEU A 436 27.67 24.65 -8.78
C LEU A 436 28.95 25.50 -8.72
N ASN A 437 29.13 26.33 -7.68
CA ASN A 437 30.27 27.24 -7.51
C ASN A 437 31.04 27.03 -6.18
N GLY A 438 30.96 25.82 -5.60
CA GLY A 438 31.58 25.48 -4.31
C GLY A 438 30.55 25.11 -3.24
N MET A 439 30.97 25.09 -1.97
CA MET A 439 30.06 24.76 -0.86
C MET A 439 29.05 25.87 -0.64
N MET A 440 27.77 25.55 -0.71
CA MET A 440 26.68 26.46 -0.36
C MET A 440 26.30 26.29 1.11
N ARG A 441 25.99 27.42 1.76
CA ARG A 441 25.36 27.50 3.08
C ARG A 441 23.98 28.11 2.90
N PHE A 442 22.96 27.51 3.50
CA PHE A 442 21.62 28.09 3.57
C PHE A 442 20.94 27.76 4.90
N GLN A 443 19.98 28.59 5.30
CA GLN A 443 19.11 28.36 6.44
C GLN A 443 17.78 27.76 5.97
N ARG A 444 17.31 26.72 6.65
CA ARG A 444 16.01 26.09 6.38
C ARG A 444 14.85 27.01 6.76
N ASP A 445 13.83 27.02 5.92
CA ASP A 445 12.55 27.66 6.21
C ASP A 445 11.62 26.66 6.90
N LEU A 446 11.76 26.53 8.22
CA LEU A 446 10.92 25.66 9.04
C LEU A 446 9.43 26.04 9.00
N SER A 447 9.10 27.28 8.63
CA SER A 447 7.70 27.72 8.51
C SER A 447 7.09 27.17 7.21
N ALA A 448 7.83 27.22 6.10
CA ALA A 448 7.43 26.60 4.84
C ALA A 448 7.38 25.07 4.95
N GLU A 449 8.35 24.44 5.61
CA GLU A 449 8.32 22.99 5.89
C GLU A 449 7.08 22.60 6.71
N GLY A 450 6.79 23.34 7.79
CA GLY A 450 5.61 23.13 8.63
C GLY A 450 4.29 23.30 7.88
N HIS A 451 4.14 24.34 7.05
CA HIS A 451 2.94 24.52 6.24
C HIS A 451 2.74 23.43 5.17
N ALA A 452 3.82 22.90 4.60
CA ALA A 452 3.73 21.76 3.70
C ALA A 452 3.33 20.46 4.43
N PHE A 453 3.82 20.25 5.65
CA PHE A 453 3.39 19.14 6.51
C PHE A 453 1.90 19.27 6.88
N ASP A 454 1.46 20.45 7.33
CA ASP A 454 0.06 20.77 7.66
C ASP A 454 -0.87 20.48 6.45
N ARG A 455 -0.45 20.85 5.23
CA ARG A 455 -1.20 20.66 3.99
C ARG A 455 -1.52 19.21 3.65
N LEU A 456 -0.76 18.24 4.18
CA LEU A 456 -1.03 16.81 3.96
C LEU A 456 -2.19 16.27 4.82
N PHE A 457 -2.56 16.92 5.93
CA PHE A 457 -3.73 16.52 6.72
C PHE A 457 -5.07 16.80 6.02
N ASP A 458 -5.08 17.69 5.02
CA ASP A 458 -6.24 17.91 4.14
C ASP A 458 -6.43 16.76 3.11
N THR A 459 -5.55 15.75 3.10
CA THR A 459 -5.60 14.55 2.24
C THR A 459 -5.90 13.31 3.08
N SER A 460 -6.16 12.15 2.46
CA SER A 460 -6.33 10.89 3.22
C SER A 460 -5.02 10.24 3.68
N LEU A 461 -3.88 10.92 3.56
CA LEU A 461 -2.61 10.47 4.13
C LEU A 461 -2.62 10.64 5.66
N GLN A 462 -2.08 9.66 6.39
CA GLN A 462 -1.90 9.72 7.84
C GLN A 462 -0.42 9.45 8.17
N PRO A 463 0.20 10.21 9.10
CA PRO A 463 1.54 9.92 9.60
C PRO A 463 1.69 8.47 10.14
N LEU A 464 2.86 7.86 9.98
CA LEU A 464 3.08 6.46 10.42
C LEU A 464 2.89 6.23 11.93
N ASP A 465 3.15 7.25 12.77
CA ASP A 465 3.09 7.18 14.24
C ASP A 465 1.65 7.18 14.80
N VAL A 466 0.66 7.66 14.03
CA VAL A 466 -0.78 7.54 14.35
C VAL A 466 -1.20 6.07 14.48
N PHE A 467 -0.53 5.17 13.77
CA PHE A 467 -0.85 3.75 13.79
C PHE A 467 -0.07 3.01 14.89
N ALA A 468 -0.69 2.78 16.05
CA ALA A 468 -0.08 2.11 17.21
C ALA A 468 0.58 0.73 16.95
N ALA A 469 0.21 0.05 15.84
CA ALA A 469 0.86 -1.19 15.40
C ALA A 469 2.24 -0.95 14.72
N ILE A 470 2.48 0.22 14.18
CA ILE A 470 3.72 0.61 13.50
C ILE A 470 4.65 1.26 14.52
N LYS A 471 5.95 0.96 14.44
CA LYS A 471 6.99 1.75 15.11
C LYS A 471 7.90 2.36 14.05
N PRO A 472 7.68 3.62 13.64
CA PRO A 472 8.57 4.28 12.69
C PRO A 472 9.99 4.38 13.26
N LYS A 473 10.96 4.37 12.35
CA LYS A 473 12.37 4.67 12.64
C LYS A 473 12.60 6.17 12.39
N PRO A 474 13.62 6.82 13.00
CA PRO A 474 13.89 8.25 12.77
C PRO A 474 14.04 8.71 11.31
N ALA A 475 14.30 7.78 10.38
CA ALA A 475 14.34 8.05 8.94
C ALA A 475 12.95 7.99 8.24
N GLN A 476 11.88 7.79 9.02
CA GLN A 476 10.49 7.57 8.61
C GLN A 476 9.52 8.52 9.32
N ASP A 477 10.02 9.53 10.05
CA ASP A 477 9.20 10.40 10.89
C ASP A 477 8.23 11.29 10.09
N TRP A 478 8.52 11.59 8.82
CA TRP A 478 7.57 12.19 7.85
C TRP A 478 7.23 11.23 6.70
N ASP A 479 7.11 9.94 7.01
CA ASP A 479 6.43 8.98 6.15
C ASP A 479 4.93 8.93 6.51
N PHE A 480 4.11 8.80 5.48
CA PHE A 480 2.66 8.76 5.56
C PHE A 480 2.12 7.49 4.88
N THR A 481 1.01 6.96 5.39
CA THR A 481 0.25 5.88 4.75
C THR A 481 -1.25 6.10 4.93
N VAL A 482 -2.07 5.43 4.13
CA VAL A 482 -3.52 5.39 4.33
C VAL A 482 -3.93 4.37 5.41
N ASN A 483 -3.16 3.29 5.58
CA ASN A 483 -3.36 2.28 6.64
C ASN A 483 -2.08 1.42 6.85
N PRO A 484 -1.95 0.65 7.95
CA PRO A 484 -0.72 -0.11 8.24
C PRO A 484 -0.37 -1.19 7.22
N SER A 485 -1.38 -1.68 6.50
CA SER A 485 -1.29 -2.74 5.49
C SER A 485 -1.42 -2.22 4.07
N ALA A 486 -1.31 -0.90 3.87
CA ALA A 486 -1.59 -0.25 2.60
C ALA A 486 -0.76 -0.84 1.46
N ARG A 487 -1.42 -1.11 0.35
CA ARG A 487 -0.81 -1.43 -0.95
C ARG A 487 -0.93 -0.21 -1.85
N PRO A 488 -0.17 -0.11 -2.96
CA PRO A 488 -0.27 1.03 -3.86
C PRO A 488 -1.68 1.29 -4.42
N ALA A 489 -2.52 0.24 -4.52
CA ALA A 489 -3.93 0.39 -4.90
C ALA A 489 -4.76 1.20 -3.88
N ASP A 490 -4.41 1.16 -2.60
CA ASP A 490 -5.14 1.88 -1.54
C ASP A 490 -4.84 3.40 -1.57
N PHE A 491 -3.78 3.81 -2.29
CA PHE A 491 -3.46 5.22 -2.56
C PHE A 491 -4.24 5.80 -3.76
N ALA A 492 -5.10 5.02 -4.42
CA ALA A 492 -5.85 5.42 -5.62
C ALA A 492 -6.52 6.80 -5.47
N THR A 493 -7.20 7.06 -4.36
CA THR A 493 -7.93 8.31 -4.10
C THR A 493 -6.98 9.52 -4.06
N ILE A 494 -5.89 9.44 -3.32
CA ILE A 494 -4.87 10.51 -3.19
C ILE A 494 -4.24 10.80 -4.56
N LEU A 495 -3.88 9.75 -5.29
CA LEU A 495 -3.23 9.86 -6.60
C LEU A 495 -4.15 10.51 -7.66
N GLN A 496 -5.47 10.48 -7.47
CA GLN A 496 -6.46 11.03 -8.39
C GLN A 496 -6.96 12.41 -7.97
N GLN A 497 -7.20 12.63 -6.67
CA GLN A 497 -7.84 13.84 -6.16
C GLN A 497 -6.84 14.89 -5.66
N ASP A 498 -5.81 14.44 -4.94
CA ASP A 498 -4.89 15.33 -4.22
C ASP A 498 -3.60 15.60 -5.02
N VAL A 499 -3.01 14.57 -5.64
CA VAL A 499 -1.78 14.73 -6.44
C VAL A 499 -1.87 15.79 -7.55
N PRO A 500 -2.96 15.89 -8.34
CA PRO A 500 -3.09 16.98 -9.32
C PRO A 500 -3.13 18.38 -8.69
N ARG A 501 -3.75 18.51 -7.51
CA ARG A 501 -3.83 19.78 -6.75
C ARG A 501 -2.47 20.17 -6.18
N LEU A 502 -1.79 19.22 -5.53
CA LEU A 502 -0.43 19.42 -5.00
C LEU A 502 0.53 19.85 -6.13
N ARG A 503 0.44 19.24 -7.32
CA ARG A 503 1.22 19.67 -8.50
C ARG A 503 0.90 21.11 -8.92
N SER A 504 -0.37 21.54 -8.94
CA SER A 504 -0.71 22.93 -9.26
C SER A 504 -0.32 23.93 -8.16
N GLU A 505 -0.17 23.46 -6.92
CA GLU A 505 0.38 24.20 -5.77
C GLU A 505 1.92 24.25 -5.76
N GLY A 506 2.60 23.63 -6.76
CA GLY A 506 4.06 23.67 -6.91
C GLY A 506 4.84 22.50 -6.31
N TRP A 507 4.15 21.45 -5.83
CA TRP A 507 4.80 20.25 -5.29
C TRP A 507 5.41 19.38 -6.39
N ARG A 508 6.59 18.80 -6.10
CA ARG A 508 7.18 17.75 -6.93
C ARG A 508 6.67 16.38 -6.46
N ILE A 509 6.17 15.58 -7.39
CA ILE A 509 5.60 14.25 -7.09
C ILE A 509 6.43 13.19 -7.79
N GLU A 510 6.99 12.25 -7.02
CA GLU A 510 7.91 11.22 -7.50
C GLU A 510 7.39 9.82 -7.15
N TYR A 511 7.77 8.82 -7.97
CA TYR A 511 7.42 7.42 -7.77
C TYR A 511 8.70 6.59 -7.76
N ALA A 512 8.87 5.73 -6.75
CA ALA A 512 10.00 4.82 -6.68
C ALA A 512 9.96 3.81 -7.85
N THR A 513 11.13 3.36 -8.31
CA THR A 513 11.29 2.46 -9.48
C THR A 513 10.58 1.11 -9.36
N LYS A 514 10.08 0.75 -8.17
CA LYS A 514 9.33 -0.48 -7.88
C LYS A 514 7.87 -0.23 -7.47
N TRP A 515 7.34 0.98 -7.66
CA TRP A 515 5.95 1.30 -7.35
C TRP A 515 5.01 0.49 -8.24
N SER A 516 4.27 -0.45 -7.64
CA SER A 516 3.50 -1.45 -8.41
C SER A 516 2.15 -0.97 -8.95
N LEU A 517 1.79 0.32 -8.82
CA LEU A 517 0.57 0.87 -9.40
C LEU A 517 0.82 1.51 -10.77
N ASN A 518 0.14 0.99 -11.79
CA ASN A 518 0.06 1.60 -13.12
C ASN A 518 -1.36 2.16 -13.34
N ILE A 519 -1.44 3.46 -13.64
CA ILE A 519 -2.68 4.16 -13.99
C ILE A 519 -2.73 4.22 -15.52
N VAL A 520 -3.76 3.62 -16.11
CA VAL A 520 -3.97 3.58 -17.56
C VAL A 520 -5.21 4.38 -17.91
N GLU A 521 -5.02 5.44 -18.69
CA GLU A 521 -6.11 6.17 -19.34
C GLU A 521 -6.70 5.32 -20.47
N ILE A 522 -8.03 5.27 -20.54
CA ILE A 522 -8.79 4.42 -21.46
C ILE A 522 -9.45 5.30 -22.50
N ASP A 523 -8.91 5.25 -23.71
CA ASP A 523 -9.50 5.88 -24.89
C ASP A 523 -10.86 5.27 -25.23
N ALA A 524 -11.72 6.09 -25.81
CA ALA A 524 -13.11 5.74 -26.13
C ALA A 524 -13.27 4.46 -26.97
N ASP A 525 -12.30 4.14 -27.82
CA ASP A 525 -12.32 3.01 -28.74
C ASP A 525 -11.91 1.67 -28.10
N SER A 526 -11.46 1.68 -26.85
CA SER A 526 -10.93 0.49 -26.15
C SER A 526 -11.96 -0.26 -25.29
N LEU A 527 -13.17 0.29 -25.14
CA LEU A 527 -14.34 -0.35 -24.53
C LEU A 527 -15.14 -1.13 -25.59
N ALA A 528 -15.65 -2.31 -25.25
CA ALA A 528 -16.61 -3.05 -26.08
C ALA A 528 -17.53 -3.94 -25.23
N PHE A 529 -18.82 -3.95 -25.55
CA PHE A 529 -19.72 -5.00 -25.05
C PHE A 529 -19.53 -6.28 -25.84
N ASP A 530 -19.50 -7.42 -25.15
CA ASP A 530 -19.53 -8.75 -25.77
C ASP A 530 -20.67 -9.58 -25.17
N VAL A 531 -21.48 -10.17 -26.07
CA VAL A 531 -22.67 -10.96 -25.73
C VAL A 531 -22.48 -12.40 -26.22
N ALA A 532 -22.56 -13.37 -25.30
CA ALA A 532 -22.39 -14.79 -25.59
C ALA A 532 -23.59 -15.62 -25.08
N PRO A 533 -24.13 -16.57 -25.87
CA PRO A 533 -25.13 -17.51 -25.38
C PRO A 533 -24.51 -18.43 -24.31
N SER A 534 -25.25 -18.69 -23.23
CA SER A 534 -24.70 -19.29 -22.01
C SER A 534 -25.57 -20.43 -21.46
N GLY A 535 -25.69 -21.52 -22.24
CA GLY A 535 -26.54 -22.66 -21.91
C GLY A 535 -27.89 -22.62 -22.64
N ILE A 536 -28.93 -23.19 -22.02
CA ILE A 536 -30.30 -23.20 -22.57
C ILE A 536 -31.06 -22.01 -21.97
N ASP A 537 -31.58 -21.15 -22.83
CA ASP A 537 -32.37 -19.96 -22.50
C ASP A 537 -31.69 -18.83 -21.69
N TRP A 538 -30.35 -18.75 -21.70
CA TRP A 538 -29.58 -17.65 -21.07
C TRP A 538 -28.50 -17.10 -21.99
N PHE A 539 -28.13 -15.83 -21.77
CA PHE A 539 -26.95 -15.21 -22.34
C PHE A 539 -26.17 -14.40 -21.29
N ASP A 540 -24.84 -14.39 -21.43
CA ASP A 540 -23.91 -13.62 -20.61
C ASP A 540 -23.51 -12.33 -21.36
N ILE A 541 -23.63 -11.19 -20.68
CA ILE A 541 -23.11 -9.88 -21.12
C ILE A 541 -21.83 -9.57 -20.32
N SER A 542 -20.82 -9.07 -21.02
CA SER A 542 -19.60 -8.50 -20.42
C SER A 542 -19.24 -7.17 -21.07
N LEU A 543 -18.58 -6.28 -20.33
CA LEU A 543 -18.06 -5.01 -20.84
C LEU A 543 -16.54 -5.07 -20.76
N GLY A 544 -15.92 -5.44 -21.87
CA GLY A 544 -14.48 -5.58 -21.98
C GLY A 544 -13.79 -4.23 -22.21
N VAL A 545 -12.71 -3.96 -21.48
CA VAL A 545 -11.75 -2.93 -21.83
C VAL A 545 -10.42 -3.56 -22.24
N ARG A 546 -9.82 -3.09 -23.34
CA ARG A 546 -8.56 -3.62 -23.89
C ARG A 546 -7.38 -2.77 -23.44
N ILE A 547 -6.50 -3.35 -22.63
CA ILE A 547 -5.26 -2.72 -22.15
C ILE A 547 -4.10 -3.67 -22.42
N ASP A 548 -3.02 -3.17 -23.03
CA ASP A 548 -1.85 -3.97 -23.42
C ASP A 548 -2.21 -5.23 -24.26
N GLY A 549 -3.26 -5.14 -25.07
CA GLY A 549 -3.80 -6.26 -25.85
C GLY A 549 -4.65 -7.28 -25.05
N LYS A 550 -4.73 -7.15 -23.72
CA LYS A 550 -5.54 -8.01 -22.84
C LYS A 550 -6.90 -7.37 -22.55
N ALA A 551 -7.97 -8.16 -22.63
CA ALA A 551 -9.32 -7.74 -22.25
C ALA A 551 -9.55 -7.93 -20.74
N TYR A 552 -10.17 -6.95 -20.10
CA TYR A 552 -10.60 -6.96 -18.70
C TYR A 552 -12.10 -6.65 -18.65
N ASP A 553 -12.91 -7.48 -17.99
CA ASP A 553 -14.34 -7.24 -17.82
C ASP A 553 -14.58 -6.27 -16.65
N ILE A 554 -15.09 -5.07 -16.96
CA ILE A 554 -15.37 -4.03 -15.95
C ILE A 554 -16.82 -4.04 -15.49
N LEU A 555 -17.70 -4.81 -16.13
CA LEU A 555 -19.13 -4.83 -15.79
C LEU A 555 -19.40 -5.21 -14.33
N PRO A 556 -18.71 -6.21 -13.72
CA PRO A 556 -18.92 -6.55 -12.31
C PRO A 556 -18.55 -5.40 -11.35
N LEU A 557 -17.50 -4.63 -11.67
CA LEU A 557 -17.07 -3.49 -10.86
C LEU A 557 -18.10 -2.35 -10.90
N LEU A 558 -18.67 -2.07 -12.07
CA LEU A 558 -19.73 -1.07 -12.22
C LEU A 558 -21.00 -1.48 -11.44
N ARG A 559 -21.34 -2.77 -11.43
CA ARG A 559 -22.46 -3.30 -10.64
C ARG A 559 -22.24 -3.13 -9.14
N GLN A 560 -21.03 -3.39 -8.65
CA GLN A 560 -20.68 -3.18 -7.23
C GLN A 560 -20.76 -1.68 -6.84
N LEU A 561 -20.26 -0.77 -7.70
CA LEU A 561 -20.36 0.66 -7.48
C LEU A 561 -21.81 1.17 -7.48
N LEU A 562 -22.66 0.66 -8.38
CA LEU A 562 -24.10 0.94 -8.38
C LEU A 562 -24.80 0.42 -7.13
N ALA A 563 -24.46 -0.78 -6.66
CA ALA A 563 -25.03 -1.34 -5.43
C ALA A 563 -24.64 -0.53 -4.18
N ALA A 564 -23.44 0.06 -4.16
CA ALA A 564 -22.98 0.90 -3.05
C ALA A 564 -23.54 2.33 -3.08
N ASN A 565 -23.61 2.95 -4.26
CA ASN A 565 -23.86 4.40 -4.39
C ASN A 565 -25.25 4.73 -4.99
N GLY A 566 -25.96 3.76 -5.56
CA GLY A 566 -27.26 3.96 -6.19
C GLY A 566 -27.26 4.98 -7.33
N ALA A 567 -28.37 5.71 -7.46
CA ALA A 567 -28.56 6.71 -8.52
C ALA A 567 -27.58 7.91 -8.43
N ALA A 568 -27.03 8.21 -7.24
CA ALA A 568 -26.12 9.34 -7.04
C ALA A 568 -24.81 9.23 -7.85
N LEU A 569 -24.50 8.05 -8.37
CA LEU A 569 -23.39 7.84 -9.30
C LEU A 569 -23.60 8.53 -10.67
N LEU A 570 -24.87 8.76 -11.06
CA LEU A 570 -25.26 9.41 -12.32
C LEU A 570 -25.20 10.94 -12.23
N ASP A 571 -25.44 11.49 -11.04
CA ASP A 571 -25.48 12.94 -10.77
C ASP A 571 -24.08 13.60 -10.76
N GLN A 572 -23.00 12.81 -10.82
CA GLN A 572 -21.65 13.34 -10.83
C GLN A 572 -21.36 14.15 -12.11
N PRO A 573 -20.71 15.34 -12.00
CA PRO A 573 -20.28 16.11 -13.17
C PRO A 573 -19.27 15.33 -14.03
N GLY A 574 -19.07 15.77 -15.28
CA GLY A 574 -18.16 15.11 -16.23
C GLY A 574 -16.73 14.97 -15.69
N GLY A 575 -16.01 13.93 -16.14
CA GLY A 575 -14.69 13.57 -15.64
C GLY A 575 -14.31 12.13 -16.00
N VAL A 576 -13.40 11.53 -15.24
CA VAL A 576 -13.01 10.11 -15.37
C VAL A 576 -13.36 9.33 -14.10
N MET A 577 -13.85 8.11 -14.28
CA MET A 577 -14.09 7.12 -13.23
C MET A 577 -12.95 6.12 -13.20
N SER A 578 -12.38 5.89 -12.02
CA SER A 578 -11.26 4.98 -11.84
C SER A 578 -11.71 3.61 -11.37
N LEU A 579 -11.42 2.56 -12.14
CA LEU A 579 -11.82 1.18 -11.88
C LEU A 579 -10.59 0.30 -11.57
N PRO A 580 -10.55 -0.41 -10.43
CA PRO A 580 -9.43 -1.29 -10.11
C PRO A 580 -9.55 -2.62 -10.89
N LEU A 581 -8.71 -2.82 -11.90
CA LEU A 581 -8.74 -4.02 -12.76
C LEU A 581 -8.02 -5.24 -12.18
N GLY A 582 -7.42 -5.09 -11.00
CA GLY A 582 -6.62 -6.10 -10.34
C GLY A 582 -5.46 -5.47 -9.56
N PRO A 583 -4.60 -6.30 -8.93
CA PRO A 583 -3.44 -5.79 -8.19
C PRO A 583 -2.53 -4.98 -9.11
N GLY A 584 -2.34 -3.69 -8.77
CA GLY A 584 -1.42 -2.80 -9.48
C GLY A 584 -1.94 -2.17 -10.77
N LYS A 585 -3.21 -2.33 -11.16
CA LYS A 585 -3.78 -1.68 -12.36
C LYS A 585 -5.07 -0.92 -12.06
N ILE A 586 -5.08 0.38 -12.40
CA ILE A 586 -6.27 1.24 -12.38
C ILE A 586 -6.57 1.72 -13.79
N ALA A 587 -7.85 1.58 -14.17
CA ALA A 587 -8.44 2.01 -15.42
C ALA A 587 -9.15 3.36 -15.23
N GLN A 588 -8.71 4.43 -15.89
CA GLN A 588 -9.44 5.70 -15.92
C GLN A 588 -10.35 5.76 -17.15
N VAL A 589 -11.66 5.63 -16.92
CA VAL A 589 -12.68 5.59 -17.98
C VAL A 589 -13.49 6.89 -17.97
N PRO A 590 -13.68 7.59 -19.11
CA PRO A 590 -14.52 8.78 -19.18
C PRO A 590 -15.95 8.54 -18.67
N LEU A 591 -16.38 9.32 -17.69
CA LEU A 591 -17.67 9.14 -17.01
C LEU A 591 -18.85 9.31 -17.97
N ASP A 592 -18.73 10.17 -18.98
CA ASP A 592 -19.77 10.40 -19.99
C ASP A 592 -19.95 9.21 -20.96
N LYS A 593 -19.01 8.28 -20.99
CA LYS A 593 -19.16 6.97 -21.67
C LYS A 593 -19.79 5.91 -20.76
N LEU A 594 -19.58 6.00 -19.45
CA LEU A 594 -20.17 5.10 -18.47
C LEU A 594 -21.59 5.48 -18.05
N LYS A 595 -21.97 6.76 -18.01
CA LYS A 595 -23.31 7.21 -17.60
C LYS A 595 -24.47 6.48 -18.30
N PRO A 596 -24.47 6.27 -19.63
CA PRO A 596 -25.53 5.50 -20.29
C PRO A 596 -25.57 4.04 -19.83
N VAL A 597 -24.39 3.40 -19.71
CA VAL A 597 -24.26 2.03 -19.18
C VAL A 597 -24.80 1.95 -17.75
N LEU A 598 -24.42 2.88 -16.88
CA LEU A 598 -24.82 2.94 -15.48
C LEU A 598 -26.33 3.18 -15.34
N ALA A 599 -26.93 4.02 -16.19
CA ALA A 599 -28.37 4.30 -16.18
C ALA A 599 -29.19 3.05 -16.60
N SER A 600 -28.79 2.37 -17.67
CA SER A 600 -29.42 1.11 -18.07
C SER A 600 -29.17 -0.02 -17.04
N LEU A 601 -27.97 -0.10 -16.46
CA LEU A 601 -27.68 -1.03 -15.38
C LEU A 601 -28.52 -0.77 -14.12
N LEU A 602 -28.85 0.49 -13.81
CA LEU A 602 -29.73 0.83 -12.69
C LEU A 602 -31.17 0.34 -12.92
N GLN A 603 -31.66 0.39 -14.17
CA GLN A 603 -32.94 -0.20 -14.56
C GLN A 603 -32.90 -1.74 -14.48
N LEU A 604 -31.80 -2.36 -14.92
CA LEU A 604 -31.54 -3.81 -14.85
C LEU A 604 -31.33 -4.35 -13.42
N ALA A 605 -30.76 -3.56 -12.51
CA ALA A 605 -30.33 -3.99 -11.17
C ALA A 605 -31.48 -4.44 -10.26
N LEU A 606 -32.74 -4.25 -10.68
CA LEU A 606 -33.93 -4.75 -10.00
C LEU A 606 -34.19 -6.25 -10.25
N HIS A 607 -33.50 -6.89 -11.20
CA HIS A 607 -33.83 -8.26 -11.68
C HIS A 607 -32.77 -9.34 -11.36
N ASP A 608 -31.51 -8.99 -11.13
CA ASP A 608 -30.44 -9.95 -10.79
C ASP A 608 -29.91 -9.69 -9.38
N GLY A 609 -30.23 -10.62 -8.47
CA GLY A 609 -29.96 -10.53 -7.03
C GLY A 609 -28.50 -10.74 -6.62
N THR A 610 -27.56 -10.90 -7.56
CA THR A 610 -26.13 -11.10 -7.28
C THR A 610 -25.25 -10.04 -7.94
N ALA A 611 -24.52 -9.26 -7.15
CA ALA A 611 -23.59 -8.23 -7.64
C ALA A 611 -22.18 -8.79 -8.00
N GLU A 612 -22.01 -10.11 -8.01
CA GLU A 612 -20.73 -10.78 -8.24
C GLU A 612 -20.76 -11.59 -9.55
N GLY A 613 -19.83 -11.27 -10.47
CA GLY A 613 -19.65 -11.98 -11.73
C GLY A 613 -20.34 -11.33 -12.94
N LYS A 614 -20.32 -12.07 -14.07
CA LYS A 614 -20.90 -11.63 -15.35
C LYS A 614 -22.40 -11.36 -15.21
N LEU A 615 -22.92 -10.40 -15.98
CA LEU A 615 -24.35 -10.15 -16.04
C LEU A 615 -24.99 -11.24 -16.91
N ARG A 616 -25.76 -12.14 -16.28
CA ARG A 616 -26.50 -13.20 -16.97
C ARG A 616 -27.98 -12.82 -17.05
N LEU A 617 -28.53 -12.78 -18.26
CA LEU A 617 -29.94 -12.48 -18.49
C LEU A 617 -30.67 -13.69 -19.10
N PRO A 618 -31.92 -13.96 -18.69
CA PRO A 618 -32.74 -14.98 -19.32
C PRO A 618 -33.25 -14.49 -20.67
N THR A 619 -33.53 -15.43 -21.57
CA THR A 619 -34.02 -15.17 -22.93
C THR A 619 -35.28 -14.29 -22.96
N ARG A 620 -36.16 -14.36 -21.94
CA ARG A 620 -37.35 -13.52 -21.86
C ARG A 620 -37.04 -12.01 -21.69
N ASP A 621 -35.86 -11.64 -21.18
CA ASP A 621 -35.46 -10.25 -20.94
C ASP A 621 -34.78 -9.63 -22.18
N PHE A 622 -35.14 -10.11 -23.38
CA PHE A 622 -34.64 -9.61 -24.68
C PHE A 622 -34.78 -8.09 -24.85
N ALA A 623 -35.89 -7.52 -24.40
CA ALA A 623 -36.16 -6.09 -24.54
C ALA A 623 -35.04 -5.26 -23.89
N THR A 624 -34.61 -5.67 -22.69
CA THR A 624 -33.59 -4.97 -21.91
C THR A 624 -32.19 -5.01 -22.54
N LEU A 625 -31.89 -6.03 -23.36
CA LEU A 625 -30.68 -6.03 -24.18
C LEU A 625 -30.75 -5.00 -25.32
N ALA A 626 -31.92 -4.87 -25.97
CA ALA A 626 -32.12 -3.84 -27.00
C ALA A 626 -32.11 -2.42 -26.40
N ASP A 627 -32.68 -2.23 -25.20
CA ASP A 627 -32.66 -0.95 -24.49
C ASP A 627 -31.24 -0.55 -24.08
N LEU A 628 -30.43 -1.49 -23.57
CA LEU A 628 -29.02 -1.28 -23.23
C LEU A 628 -28.16 -0.97 -24.48
N GLU A 629 -28.42 -1.66 -25.61
CA GLU A 629 -27.73 -1.38 -26.88
C GLU A 629 -28.13 -0.02 -27.46
N SER A 630 -29.41 0.34 -27.37
CA SER A 630 -29.94 1.66 -27.76
C SER A 630 -29.34 2.80 -26.93
N ALA A 631 -29.34 2.67 -25.60
CA ALA A 631 -28.80 3.68 -24.69
C ALA A 631 -27.28 3.90 -24.85
N THR A 632 -26.54 2.88 -25.31
CA THR A 632 -25.08 2.94 -25.49
C THR A 632 -24.66 3.19 -26.95
N GLN A 633 -25.61 3.39 -27.86
CA GLN A 633 -25.38 3.55 -29.30
C GLN A 633 -24.47 4.77 -29.59
N GLY A 634 -23.37 4.54 -30.30
CA GLY A 634 -22.35 5.57 -30.58
C GLY A 634 -21.43 5.91 -29.39
N HIS A 635 -21.69 5.38 -28.20
CA HIS A 635 -20.81 5.51 -27.05
C HIS A 635 -19.85 4.33 -26.91
N VAL A 636 -20.35 3.09 -27.06
CA VAL A 636 -19.59 1.83 -26.92
C VAL A 636 -19.95 0.86 -28.06
N PRO A 637 -18.98 0.22 -28.75
CA PRO A 637 -19.24 -0.82 -29.75
C PRO A 637 -19.69 -2.15 -29.11
N TRP A 638 -20.41 -2.97 -29.90
CA TRP A 638 -20.98 -4.25 -29.45
C TRP A 638 -20.61 -5.41 -30.39
N SER A 639 -20.09 -6.50 -29.82
CA SER A 639 -19.80 -7.77 -30.48
C SER A 639 -20.61 -8.94 -29.91
N GLY A 640 -20.61 -10.06 -30.65
CA GLY A 640 -21.25 -11.31 -30.23
C GLY A 640 -22.75 -11.37 -30.55
N ALA A 641 -23.27 -12.59 -30.50
CA ALA A 641 -24.70 -12.95 -30.59
C ALA A 641 -25.56 -12.17 -31.62
N GLU A 642 -25.04 -11.83 -32.80
CA GLU A 642 -25.74 -10.96 -33.77
C GLU A 642 -27.19 -11.36 -34.10
N PRO A 643 -27.56 -12.64 -34.36
CA PRO A 643 -28.96 -13.01 -34.60
C PRO A 643 -29.86 -12.74 -33.39
N LEU A 644 -29.29 -12.87 -32.19
CA LEU A 644 -29.96 -12.66 -30.90
C LEU A 644 -30.22 -11.16 -30.66
N ARG A 645 -29.26 -10.30 -31.04
CA ARG A 645 -29.40 -8.83 -31.01
C ARG A 645 -30.40 -8.34 -32.07
N GLN A 646 -30.39 -8.92 -33.27
CA GLN A 646 -31.38 -8.62 -34.31
C GLN A 646 -32.79 -9.00 -33.87
N LEU A 647 -32.97 -10.16 -33.23
CA LEU A 647 -34.25 -10.57 -32.63
C LEU A 647 -34.70 -9.56 -31.56
N ALA A 648 -33.83 -9.17 -30.62
CA ALA A 648 -34.15 -8.19 -29.58
C ALA A 648 -34.61 -6.83 -30.15
N ARG A 649 -33.91 -6.31 -31.18
CA ARG A 649 -34.27 -5.08 -31.90
C ARG A 649 -35.58 -5.20 -32.69
N ALA A 650 -35.91 -6.39 -33.19
CA ALA A 650 -37.15 -6.63 -33.91
C ALA A 650 -38.35 -6.74 -32.95
N LEU A 651 -38.17 -7.42 -31.81
CA LEU A 651 -39.19 -7.55 -30.76
C LEU A 651 -39.54 -6.20 -30.11
N THR A 652 -38.55 -5.34 -29.83
CA THR A 652 -38.79 -3.96 -29.33
C THR A 652 -39.49 -3.05 -30.34
N ARG A 653 -39.56 -3.45 -31.62
CA ARG A 653 -40.28 -2.74 -32.69
C ARG A 653 -41.66 -3.36 -33.02
N LEU A 654 -42.09 -4.42 -32.32
CA LEU A 654 -43.44 -4.96 -32.46
C LEU A 654 -44.46 -3.96 -31.89
N GLN A 655 -44.94 -3.07 -32.74
CA GLN A 655 -46.08 -2.20 -32.46
C GLN A 655 -47.35 -2.86 -32.98
N THR A 656 -48.34 -3.01 -32.11
CA THR A 656 -49.68 -3.50 -32.48
C THR A 656 -50.55 -2.32 -32.91
N GLU A 657 -50.80 -2.21 -34.21
CA GLU A 657 -51.80 -1.27 -34.73
C GLU A 657 -53.19 -1.92 -34.81
N PRO A 658 -54.29 -1.18 -34.57
CA PRO A 658 -55.65 -1.71 -34.68
C PRO A 658 -55.97 -2.21 -36.09
N THR A 659 -56.17 -3.52 -36.22
CA THR A 659 -56.43 -4.20 -37.49
C THR A 659 -57.89 -4.04 -37.89
N VAL A 660 -58.14 -3.38 -39.02
CA VAL A 660 -59.49 -3.27 -39.59
C VAL A 660 -59.92 -4.63 -40.17
N LEU A 661 -60.94 -5.23 -39.58
CA LEU A 661 -61.54 -6.48 -40.06
C LEU A 661 -62.17 -6.30 -41.46
N PRO A 662 -61.86 -7.17 -42.44
CA PRO A 662 -62.53 -7.14 -43.74
C PRO A 662 -64.03 -7.48 -43.65
N ALA A 663 -64.85 -6.87 -44.51
CA ALA A 663 -66.29 -7.12 -44.57
C ALA A 663 -66.68 -8.56 -44.99
N SER A 664 -65.73 -9.36 -45.48
CA SER A 664 -65.87 -10.81 -45.70
C SER A 664 -65.92 -11.62 -44.41
N PHE A 665 -65.37 -11.09 -43.31
CA PHE A 665 -65.47 -11.73 -41.98
C PHE A 665 -66.84 -11.47 -41.36
N LYS A 666 -67.57 -12.55 -41.01
CA LYS A 666 -68.99 -12.49 -40.58
C LYS A 666 -69.16 -12.58 -39.06
N ALA A 667 -68.21 -12.03 -38.30
CA ALA A 667 -68.28 -11.95 -36.84
C ALA A 667 -67.74 -10.63 -36.29
N SER A 668 -68.22 -10.23 -35.11
CA SER A 668 -67.65 -9.13 -34.32
C SER A 668 -66.74 -9.69 -33.23
N LEU A 669 -65.45 -9.33 -33.31
CA LEU A 669 -64.48 -9.69 -32.27
C LEU A 669 -64.78 -8.95 -30.96
N ARG A 670 -64.54 -9.62 -29.83
CA ARG A 670 -64.48 -8.96 -28.51
C ARG A 670 -63.18 -8.13 -28.40
N PRO A 671 -63.09 -7.12 -27.51
CA PRO A 671 -61.90 -6.27 -27.42
C PRO A 671 -60.58 -7.03 -27.22
N TYR A 672 -60.57 -8.10 -26.42
CA TYR A 672 -59.39 -8.95 -26.23
C TYR A 672 -59.07 -9.80 -27.48
N GLN A 673 -60.07 -10.21 -28.27
CA GLN A 673 -59.88 -10.94 -29.53
C GLN A 673 -59.35 -10.02 -30.63
N GLN A 674 -59.74 -8.74 -30.61
CA GLN A 674 -59.15 -7.71 -31.47
C GLN A 674 -57.67 -7.51 -31.13
N GLN A 675 -57.31 -7.39 -29.83
CA GLN A 675 -55.91 -7.32 -29.40
C GLN A 675 -55.10 -8.56 -29.85
N GLY A 676 -55.69 -9.75 -29.77
CA GLY A 676 -55.08 -10.98 -30.31
C GLY A 676 -54.87 -10.94 -31.83
N LEU A 677 -55.84 -10.41 -32.60
CA LEU A 677 -55.68 -10.17 -34.04
C LEU A 677 -54.57 -9.15 -34.34
N ASP A 678 -54.55 -8.02 -33.63
CA ASP A 678 -53.56 -6.96 -33.80
C ASP A 678 -52.14 -7.47 -33.53
N TRP A 679 -51.99 -8.33 -32.52
CA TRP A 679 -50.74 -9.03 -32.22
C TRP A 679 -50.35 -10.04 -33.32
N LEU A 680 -51.29 -10.84 -33.83
CA LEU A 680 -51.03 -11.76 -34.95
C LEU A 680 -50.62 -11.03 -36.23
N GLN A 681 -51.21 -9.86 -36.53
CA GLN A 681 -50.77 -9.03 -37.64
C GLN A 681 -49.37 -8.46 -37.40
N ALA A 682 -49.07 -7.93 -36.21
CA ALA A 682 -47.75 -7.41 -35.87
C ALA A 682 -46.65 -8.48 -36.02
N LEU A 683 -46.90 -9.71 -35.55
CA LEU A 683 -45.99 -10.85 -35.76
C LEU A 683 -45.76 -11.15 -37.24
N TYR A 684 -46.83 -11.28 -38.02
CA TYR A 684 -46.73 -11.52 -39.47
C TYR A 684 -45.92 -10.41 -40.17
N HIS A 685 -46.20 -9.15 -39.84
CA HIS A 685 -45.49 -7.98 -40.38
C HIS A 685 -44.00 -7.95 -39.98
N ALA A 686 -43.64 -8.49 -38.82
CA ALA A 686 -42.26 -8.63 -38.36
C ALA A 686 -41.57 -9.93 -38.83
N GLY A 687 -42.27 -10.80 -39.56
CA GLY A 687 -41.72 -12.08 -40.06
C GLY A 687 -41.63 -13.18 -39.00
N PHE A 688 -42.38 -13.07 -37.90
CA PHE A 688 -42.37 -14.05 -36.80
C PHE A 688 -43.61 -14.94 -36.80
N GLY A 689 -43.42 -16.18 -36.34
CA GLY A 689 -44.51 -17.02 -35.83
C GLY A 689 -44.79 -16.71 -34.35
N GLY A 690 -45.95 -17.13 -33.84
CA GLY A 690 -46.33 -16.94 -32.44
C GLY A 690 -47.19 -18.07 -31.90
N VAL A 691 -47.20 -18.21 -30.58
CA VAL A 691 -48.07 -19.15 -29.86
C VAL A 691 -49.20 -18.36 -29.21
N LEU A 692 -50.40 -18.41 -29.81
CA LEU A 692 -51.60 -17.80 -29.23
C LEU A 692 -52.10 -18.67 -28.05
N ALA A 693 -51.63 -18.34 -26.85
CA ALA A 693 -51.80 -19.15 -25.64
C ALA A 693 -52.98 -18.73 -24.74
N ASP A 694 -53.99 -18.05 -25.29
CA ASP A 694 -55.23 -17.68 -24.58
C ASP A 694 -55.87 -18.87 -23.86
N ASP A 695 -56.63 -18.61 -22.80
CA ASP A 695 -57.40 -19.65 -22.08
C ASP A 695 -58.41 -20.40 -22.97
N MET A 696 -58.85 -21.56 -22.49
CA MET A 696 -59.88 -22.36 -23.14
C MET A 696 -61.21 -21.60 -23.18
N GLY A 697 -61.83 -21.50 -24.36
CA GLY A 697 -63.11 -20.80 -24.56
C GLY A 697 -63.00 -19.34 -25.03
N LEU A 698 -61.82 -18.71 -25.02
CA LEU A 698 -61.63 -17.31 -25.48
C LEU A 698 -61.67 -17.13 -27.02
N GLY A 699 -61.92 -18.19 -27.79
CA GLY A 699 -62.10 -18.08 -29.24
C GLY A 699 -60.80 -17.92 -30.04
N LYS A 700 -59.77 -18.73 -29.73
CA LYS A 700 -58.53 -18.79 -30.54
C LYS A 700 -58.80 -19.08 -32.01
N THR A 701 -59.78 -19.95 -32.31
CA THR A 701 -60.22 -20.26 -33.68
C THR A 701 -60.71 -19.01 -34.42
N VAL A 702 -61.62 -18.22 -33.82
CA VAL A 702 -62.16 -17.02 -34.46
C VAL A 702 -61.10 -15.92 -34.66
N GLN A 703 -60.10 -15.82 -33.77
CA GLN A 703 -58.93 -14.96 -33.97
C GLN A 703 -58.04 -15.42 -35.13
N ALA A 704 -57.76 -16.72 -35.23
CA ALA A 704 -56.97 -17.30 -36.32
C ALA A 704 -57.67 -17.14 -37.69
N LEU A 705 -58.99 -17.33 -37.74
CA LEU A 705 -59.80 -17.10 -38.95
C LEU A 705 -59.82 -15.61 -39.33
N ALA A 706 -59.95 -14.70 -38.37
CA ALA A 706 -59.85 -13.26 -38.63
C ALA A 706 -58.48 -12.88 -39.22
N HIS A 707 -57.40 -13.48 -38.73
CA HIS A 707 -56.05 -13.28 -39.26
C HIS A 707 -55.94 -13.77 -40.72
N LEU A 708 -56.39 -14.99 -41.01
CA LEU A 708 -56.37 -15.55 -42.38
C LEU A 708 -57.23 -14.74 -43.36
N VAL A 709 -58.43 -14.32 -42.97
CA VAL A 709 -59.30 -13.48 -43.82
C VAL A 709 -58.67 -12.10 -44.06
N THR A 710 -57.96 -11.54 -43.09
CA THR A 710 -57.20 -10.28 -43.25
C THR A 710 -56.03 -10.44 -44.23
N LEU A 711 -55.30 -11.56 -44.17
CA LEU A 711 -54.24 -11.87 -45.15
C LEU A 711 -54.80 -12.09 -46.57
N LYS A 712 -55.93 -12.79 -46.70
CA LYS A 712 -56.62 -12.97 -48.00
C LYS A 712 -57.08 -11.63 -48.57
N ALA A 713 -57.80 -10.82 -47.78
CA ALA A 713 -58.34 -9.53 -48.22
C ALA A 713 -57.26 -8.51 -48.61
N SER A 714 -56.06 -8.63 -48.04
CA SER A 714 -54.90 -7.79 -48.40
C SER A 714 -54.02 -8.36 -49.51
N GLY A 715 -54.39 -9.49 -50.12
CA GLY A 715 -53.62 -10.15 -51.19
C GLY A 715 -52.30 -10.76 -50.71
N LYS A 716 -52.14 -10.95 -49.39
CA LYS A 716 -50.91 -11.43 -48.75
C LYS A 716 -50.89 -12.94 -48.51
N LEU A 717 -52.04 -13.61 -48.65
CA LEU A 717 -52.14 -15.07 -48.61
C LEU A 717 -51.66 -15.65 -49.96
N GLN A 718 -50.39 -16.06 -50.04
CA GLN A 718 -49.73 -16.52 -51.26
C GLN A 718 -49.97 -18.02 -51.59
N GLY A 719 -50.88 -18.68 -50.88
CA GLY A 719 -51.20 -20.10 -51.04
C GLY A 719 -52.04 -20.64 -49.88
N PRO A 720 -52.46 -21.93 -49.93
CA PRO A 720 -53.32 -22.52 -48.90
C PRO A 720 -52.66 -22.55 -47.52
N ALA A 721 -53.31 -21.92 -46.53
CA ALA A 721 -52.88 -22.02 -45.14
C ALA A 721 -53.27 -23.40 -44.55
N LEU A 722 -52.26 -24.14 -44.09
CA LEU A 722 -52.44 -25.48 -43.51
C LEU A 722 -52.87 -25.38 -42.04
N ILE A 723 -54.06 -25.89 -41.73
CA ILE A 723 -54.62 -25.99 -40.38
C ILE A 723 -54.52 -27.47 -39.93
N VAL A 724 -53.75 -27.70 -38.86
CA VAL A 724 -53.51 -29.05 -38.30
C VAL A 724 -54.11 -29.11 -36.90
N CYS A 725 -55.03 -30.06 -36.66
CA CYS A 725 -55.68 -30.19 -35.37
C CYS A 725 -56.02 -31.65 -35.00
N PRO A 726 -56.45 -31.96 -33.76
CA PRO A 726 -56.96 -33.28 -33.43
C PRO A 726 -58.17 -33.66 -34.32
N THR A 727 -58.30 -34.93 -34.70
CA THR A 727 -59.38 -35.41 -35.58
C THR A 727 -60.78 -35.06 -35.05
N SER A 728 -60.95 -35.05 -33.73
CA SER A 728 -62.21 -34.72 -33.05
C SER A 728 -62.67 -33.26 -33.22
N VAL A 729 -61.78 -32.33 -33.57
CA VAL A 729 -62.12 -30.90 -33.73
C VAL A 729 -62.13 -30.43 -35.19
N LEU A 730 -61.81 -31.31 -36.16
CA LEU A 730 -61.95 -30.99 -37.59
C LEU A 730 -63.38 -30.51 -37.97
N PRO A 731 -64.47 -31.15 -37.50
CA PRO A 731 -65.82 -30.67 -37.82
C PRO A 731 -66.12 -29.29 -37.23
N ASN A 732 -65.54 -28.98 -36.06
CA ASN A 732 -65.68 -27.66 -35.43
C ASN A 732 -64.97 -26.57 -36.25
N TRP A 733 -63.75 -26.83 -36.73
CA TRP A 733 -63.05 -25.91 -37.64
C TRP A 733 -63.84 -25.66 -38.92
N GLN A 734 -64.42 -26.70 -39.54
CA GLN A 734 -65.28 -26.52 -40.73
C GLN A 734 -66.53 -25.68 -40.43
N ALA A 735 -67.19 -25.92 -39.29
CA ALA A 735 -68.35 -25.15 -38.87
C ALA A 735 -68.01 -23.67 -38.60
N GLU A 736 -66.90 -23.40 -37.90
CA GLU A 736 -66.44 -22.03 -37.63
C GLU A 736 -65.98 -21.30 -38.91
N ILE A 737 -65.36 -21.99 -39.88
CA ILE A 737 -65.05 -21.40 -41.20
C ILE A 737 -66.36 -21.03 -41.91
N ALA A 738 -67.31 -21.97 -42.03
CA ALA A 738 -68.59 -21.70 -42.69
C ALA A 738 -69.40 -20.58 -42.01
N GLN A 739 -69.26 -20.42 -40.69
CA GLN A 739 -69.96 -19.39 -39.92
C GLN A 739 -69.28 -18.02 -40.00
N PHE A 740 -67.96 -17.94 -39.83
CA PHE A 740 -67.22 -16.69 -39.65
C PHE A 740 -66.45 -16.23 -40.88
N ALA A 741 -66.06 -17.15 -41.76
CA ALA A 741 -65.26 -16.90 -42.95
C ALA A 741 -65.80 -17.67 -44.19
N PRO A 742 -67.10 -17.50 -44.56
CA PRO A 742 -67.72 -18.26 -45.65
C PRO A 742 -67.07 -17.99 -47.03
N ASP A 743 -66.38 -16.85 -47.18
CA ASP A 743 -65.66 -16.47 -48.40
C ASP A 743 -64.25 -17.12 -48.49
N LEU A 744 -63.90 -18.03 -47.57
CA LEU A 744 -62.62 -18.74 -47.48
C LEU A 744 -62.78 -20.18 -48.01
N HIS A 745 -62.16 -20.49 -49.15
CA HIS A 745 -62.23 -21.80 -49.78
C HIS A 745 -61.41 -22.82 -48.98
N SER A 746 -62.10 -23.76 -48.34
CA SER A 746 -61.56 -24.66 -47.32
C SER A 746 -61.69 -26.12 -47.73
N VAL A 747 -60.57 -26.78 -48.02
CA VAL A 747 -60.50 -28.22 -48.36
C VAL A 747 -60.21 -29.04 -47.10
N LEU A 748 -60.96 -30.13 -46.89
CA LEU A 748 -60.73 -31.09 -45.79
C LEU A 748 -59.95 -32.31 -46.30
N TRP A 749 -58.68 -32.43 -45.88
CA TRP A 749 -57.86 -33.61 -46.14
C TRP A 749 -58.10 -34.69 -45.08
N HIS A 750 -59.17 -35.46 -45.25
CA HIS A 750 -59.57 -36.54 -44.35
C HIS A 750 -60.30 -37.69 -45.08
N GLY A 751 -60.21 -38.92 -44.55
CA GLY A 751 -60.90 -40.09 -45.09
C GLY A 751 -60.06 -40.97 -46.04
N SER A 752 -60.66 -42.06 -46.52
CA SER A 752 -60.03 -43.00 -47.47
C SER A 752 -59.66 -42.33 -48.79
N ASP A 753 -60.60 -41.58 -49.35
CA ASP A 753 -60.57 -41.09 -50.72
C ASP A 753 -59.97 -39.68 -50.87
N ARG A 754 -59.39 -39.15 -49.79
CA ARG A 754 -58.80 -37.78 -49.71
C ARG A 754 -57.84 -37.44 -50.85
N HIS A 755 -57.13 -38.42 -51.41
CA HIS A 755 -56.23 -38.22 -52.56
C HIS A 755 -56.96 -37.74 -53.83
N ALA A 756 -58.27 -37.95 -53.96
CA ALA A 756 -59.08 -37.40 -55.05
C ALA A 756 -59.23 -35.88 -54.98
N LEU A 757 -59.12 -35.28 -53.79
CA LEU A 757 -59.21 -33.83 -53.55
C LEU A 757 -57.90 -33.09 -53.86
N ALA A 758 -56.83 -33.80 -54.25
CA ALA A 758 -55.53 -33.21 -54.54
C ALA A 758 -55.56 -32.07 -55.60
N PRO A 759 -56.39 -32.10 -56.66
CA PRO A 759 -56.50 -30.98 -57.60
C PRO A 759 -57.10 -29.72 -56.96
N GLU A 760 -58.03 -29.85 -56.03
CA GLU A 760 -58.75 -28.73 -55.38
C GLU A 760 -57.86 -27.93 -54.42
N ILE A 761 -56.72 -28.49 -54.00
CA ILE A 761 -55.77 -27.82 -53.09
C ILE A 761 -55.13 -26.58 -53.74
N ALA A 762 -54.93 -26.59 -55.06
CA ALA A 762 -54.28 -25.49 -55.77
C ALA A 762 -55.09 -24.17 -55.70
N ASP A 763 -56.42 -24.27 -55.69
CA ASP A 763 -57.35 -23.14 -55.63
C ASP A 763 -57.89 -22.90 -54.19
N ALA A 764 -57.32 -23.55 -53.17
CA ALA A 764 -57.76 -23.45 -51.79
C ALA A 764 -57.07 -22.30 -51.03
N ASP A 765 -57.83 -21.59 -50.18
CA ASP A 765 -57.25 -20.64 -49.22
C ASP A 765 -56.79 -21.33 -47.94
N THR A 766 -57.44 -22.44 -47.56
CA THR A 766 -57.10 -23.23 -46.36
C THR A 766 -57.23 -24.73 -46.60
N LEU A 767 -56.31 -25.49 -46.00
CA LEU A 767 -56.29 -26.95 -46.01
C LEU A 767 -56.36 -27.48 -44.58
N LEU A 768 -57.40 -28.26 -44.24
CA LEU A 768 -57.61 -28.80 -42.90
C LEU A 768 -57.20 -30.27 -42.85
N THR A 769 -56.38 -30.65 -41.87
CA THR A 769 -56.03 -32.06 -41.65
C THR A 769 -55.73 -32.39 -40.19
N SER A 770 -55.57 -33.68 -39.88
CA SER A 770 -55.20 -34.13 -38.54
C SER A 770 -53.75 -34.56 -38.43
N TYR A 771 -53.18 -34.45 -37.23
CA TYR A 771 -51.79 -34.83 -36.95
C TYR A 771 -51.40 -36.23 -37.50
N PRO A 772 -52.21 -37.30 -37.35
CA PRO A 772 -51.86 -38.61 -37.88
C PRO A 772 -51.88 -38.69 -39.41
N LEU A 773 -52.71 -37.87 -40.07
CA LEU A 773 -52.77 -37.82 -41.53
C LEU A 773 -51.61 -37.00 -42.12
N LEU A 774 -51.25 -35.89 -41.49
CA LEU A 774 -50.06 -35.11 -41.90
C LEU A 774 -48.77 -35.94 -41.78
N ALA A 775 -48.64 -36.74 -40.71
CA ALA A 775 -47.51 -37.64 -40.54
C ALA A 775 -47.48 -38.79 -41.58
N ARG A 776 -48.65 -39.27 -42.02
CA ARG A 776 -48.79 -40.34 -43.00
C ARG A 776 -48.59 -39.87 -44.44
N ASP A 777 -49.14 -38.70 -44.76
CA ASP A 777 -49.13 -38.10 -46.08
C ASP A 777 -48.14 -36.92 -46.13
N ALA A 778 -46.94 -37.08 -45.56
CA ALA A 778 -45.96 -36.00 -45.37
C ALA A 778 -45.56 -35.28 -46.69
N GLU A 779 -45.73 -35.94 -47.85
CA GLU A 779 -45.59 -35.31 -49.16
C GLU A 779 -46.48 -34.06 -49.33
N LEU A 780 -47.65 -34.02 -48.69
CA LEU A 780 -48.59 -32.89 -48.68
C LEU A 780 -47.91 -31.59 -48.25
N ALA A 781 -47.00 -31.66 -47.27
CA ALA A 781 -46.24 -30.50 -46.77
C ALA A 781 -45.03 -30.13 -47.65
N SER A 782 -44.59 -31.03 -48.55
CA SER A 782 -43.40 -30.85 -49.39
C SER A 782 -43.67 -30.24 -50.78
N ARG A 783 -44.94 -30.18 -51.21
CA ARG A 783 -45.29 -29.87 -52.61
C ARG A 783 -45.23 -28.39 -53.00
N ASN A 784 -44.96 -27.47 -52.07
CA ASN A 784 -44.81 -26.03 -52.33
C ASN A 784 -43.50 -25.47 -51.72
N THR A 785 -42.35 -25.92 -52.24
CA THR A 785 -41.08 -25.18 -52.17
C THR A 785 -40.54 -25.01 -53.58
N GLY A 786 -41.06 -23.99 -54.28
CA GLY A 786 -40.56 -23.47 -55.55
C GLY A 786 -40.10 -22.03 -55.37
#